data_AF-A0A2P4XVF6-F1
#
_entry.id   AF-A0A2P4XVF6-F1
#
_cell.length_a   1.000
_cell.length_b   1.000
_cell.length_c   1.000
_cell.angle_alpha   90.00
_cell.angle_beta   90.00
_cell.angle_gamma   90.00
#
_symmetry.space_group_name_H-M   'P 1'
#
loop_
_entity.id
_entity.type
_entity.pdbx_description
1 polymer ?
#
loop_
_entity_poly.entity_id
_entity_poly.type
_entity_poly.pdbx_seq_one_letter_code
_entity_poly.pdbx_strand_id
1 'polypeptide(L)'
;MVLLKARVPRAVALLGCFVLISSLLTLTTMAQTTVTSGGIGVHILFQTNKWVTPNIHYKAGTGSWTTSPGVAMSASNNSEYPANDGWFQFDSSTATSLEFVFNDGVGVVWDNNNNANYKVSATGTYSVVSKVSDFKTGDLVRPSDGTGYHILFQPITWAKPYIHFNAGSGWTTVPGNAMSPSTYAGKFSAANGWYEYAISSISTVEITFNDGNGVWDSNLNANYVRTSPGTYAFVNQNTATPTTAPSIQGYVNGPGYSVTSASETAGVLTINLAVNTASISTSYGTDLSALVVTVTKTETDSVRVKIVDKNNKRWEVPKSVFTTGTLGTDSSSTSDAVDALYSFNYTQNPFTFQVVRKSDGYTLFDSSGISLVMKDQYLQVSTTLGSDLSVYGIGESTRDNFKMASGDKQTLWARDQGSATPIVNTYGSHPFYLGINSAGQAHGVLLLNSNGMDVTMDSGHLVYQAIGGVLDFNIVVGPTPAKVVSQYTKLIGRPKLMPYWSYGFHQCRWGYGSVDALRTVVSKYKSNNLPLDVIWSDIDYMKSYHDFTLDPTNFPQAKMAIFMDEIHASGQKFVPIIDPGIPDDNNDYAYTKGLSMDIFIKDTSGKPYLGQVWPGPTVFPDFFHPNAKTYWAEQIQLMYKNYSFDGLWIDMNELANFCPGTTCYDNPPFAINNVNSHDAIYNKGISTRRIG
;
A
#
# COMPACT_ATOMS: atom_id res chain seq x y z
N MET A 1 -71.46 5.76 -19.85
CA MET A 1 -71.28 4.39 -19.33
C MET A 1 -69.80 4.26 -18.96
N VAL A 2 -69.29 4.44 -17.72
CA VAL A 2 -69.64 3.84 -16.40
C VAL A 2 -69.71 2.31 -16.55
N LEU A 3 -68.74 1.52 -16.09
CA LEU A 3 -68.39 1.07 -14.71
C LEU A 3 -67.03 0.29 -14.78
N LEU A 4 -66.17 0.08 -13.77
CA LEU A 4 -65.97 0.56 -12.39
C LEU A 4 -64.57 0.09 -11.88
N LYS A 5 -64.07 0.83 -10.88
CA LYS A 5 -62.88 0.77 -9.99
C LYS A 5 -62.46 -0.57 -9.33
N ALA A 6 -61.16 -0.70 -8.99
CA ALA A 6 -60.54 -0.86 -7.63
C ALA A 6 -59.02 -1.20 -7.75
N ARG A 7 -58.00 -0.47 -7.23
CA ARG A 7 -57.45 -0.26 -5.85
C ARG A 7 -57.01 -1.52 -5.04
N VAL A 8 -55.69 -1.87 -5.10
CA VAL A 8 -54.62 -2.13 -4.06
C VAL A 8 -55.05 -2.65 -2.65
N PRO A 9 -54.38 -3.66 -1.97
CA PRO A 9 -53.06 -3.51 -1.29
C PRO A 9 -52.13 -4.74 -1.03
N ARG A 10 -50.99 -4.41 -0.38
CA ARG A 10 -49.77 -5.13 0.09
C ARG A 10 -49.92 -6.50 0.83
N ALA A 11 -48.76 -7.21 0.88
CA ALA A 11 -48.34 -8.40 1.68
C ALA A 11 -48.76 -9.76 1.10
N VAL A 12 -47.88 -10.76 0.86
CA VAL A 12 -47.08 -11.63 1.77
C VAL A 12 -46.03 -12.37 0.88
N ALA A 13 -44.71 -12.22 1.04
CA ALA A 13 -43.74 -12.96 1.89
C ALA A 13 -43.62 -14.50 1.68
N LEU A 14 -42.39 -14.93 1.35
CA LEU A 14 -41.75 -16.25 1.52
C LEU A 14 -42.31 -17.50 0.81
N LEU A 15 -41.59 -17.99 -0.22
CA LEU A 15 -40.92 -19.32 -0.25
C LEU A 15 -40.33 -19.57 -1.65
N GLY A 16 -39.08 -20.06 -1.73
CA GLY A 16 -38.62 -20.79 -2.92
C GLY A 16 -37.16 -20.61 -3.36
N CYS A 17 -36.18 -20.93 -2.52
CA CYS A 17 -34.82 -21.27 -2.95
C CYS A 17 -34.36 -22.56 -2.26
N PHE A 18 -34.26 -23.65 -3.03
CA PHE A 18 -33.47 -24.87 -2.81
C PHE A 18 -33.44 -25.53 -4.20
N VAL A 19 -32.32 -25.82 -4.87
CA VAL A 19 -31.34 -26.87 -4.56
C VAL A 19 -30.12 -26.65 -5.47
N LEU A 20 -28.90 -26.57 -4.92
CA LEU A 20 -27.70 -27.26 -5.38
C LEU A 20 -26.52 -26.92 -4.47
N ILE A 21 -25.67 -27.93 -4.22
CA ILE A 21 -24.50 -27.99 -3.33
C ILE A 21 -24.81 -28.54 -1.92
N SER A 22 -24.71 -29.86 -1.79
CA SER A 22 -24.44 -30.52 -0.51
C SER A 22 -23.34 -31.58 -0.70
N SER A 23 -22.09 -31.13 -0.64
CA SER A 23 -20.92 -31.97 -0.37
C SER A 23 -19.94 -31.14 0.46
N LEU A 24 -20.40 -30.67 1.62
CA LEU A 24 -19.52 -30.31 2.73
C LEU A 24 -19.73 -31.37 3.81
N LEU A 25 -18.66 -32.08 4.13
CA LEU A 25 -18.57 -32.84 5.36
C LEU A 25 -18.88 -31.89 6.53
N THR A 26 -19.93 -32.20 7.28
CA THR A 26 -20.15 -31.64 8.61
C THR A 26 -18.98 -32.04 9.52
N LEU A 27 -18.02 -31.14 9.73
CA LEU A 27 -17.17 -31.19 10.91
C LEU A 27 -18.05 -30.84 12.12
N THR A 28 -18.70 -31.84 12.69
CA THR A 28 -19.15 -31.78 14.08
C THR A 28 -17.91 -31.72 14.95
N THR A 29 -17.50 -30.53 15.39
CA THR A 29 -16.45 -30.38 16.40
C THR A 29 -16.99 -30.90 17.73
N MET A 30 -16.58 -32.12 18.09
CA MET A 30 -16.78 -32.72 19.42
C MET A 30 -15.96 -31.99 20.48
N ALA A 31 -16.30 -32.16 21.76
CA ALA A 31 -15.39 -31.82 22.86
C ALA A 31 -14.00 -32.45 22.62
N GLN A 32 -12.91 -31.77 22.97
CA GLN A 32 -11.56 -32.31 22.77
C GLN A 32 -11.36 -33.54 23.65
N THR A 33 -11.25 -34.72 23.03
CA THR A 33 -10.86 -35.99 23.67
C THR A 33 -9.38 -35.94 24.00
N THR A 34 -8.99 -36.10 25.26
CA THR A 34 -7.58 -35.98 25.65
C THR A 34 -6.92 -37.30 26.09
N VAL A 35 -7.65 -38.41 26.33
CA VAL A 35 -7.03 -39.74 26.59
C VAL A 35 -7.93 -40.91 26.16
N THR A 36 -7.35 -41.97 25.57
CA THR A 36 -7.95 -43.30 25.37
C THR A 36 -8.01 -44.14 26.66
N SER A 37 -9.21 -44.60 27.00
CA SER A 37 -9.61 -45.68 27.92
C SER A 37 -8.65 -46.07 29.08
N GLY A 38 -9.00 -45.65 30.30
CA GLY A 38 -8.41 -46.18 31.54
C GLY A 38 -9.38 -46.35 32.72
N GLY A 39 -10.68 -46.06 32.58
CA GLY A 39 -11.60 -46.08 33.71
C GLY A 39 -13.06 -46.08 33.27
N ILE A 40 -13.90 -46.68 34.10
CA ILE A 40 -15.35 -46.83 33.87
C ILE A 40 -16.01 -45.45 34.00
N GLY A 41 -16.72 -44.99 32.96
CA GLY A 41 -17.52 -43.75 33.00
C GLY A 41 -17.08 -42.62 32.06
N VAL A 42 -17.70 -41.46 32.21
CA VAL A 42 -17.39 -40.20 31.48
C VAL A 42 -16.90 -39.16 32.49
N HIS A 43 -15.73 -38.57 32.22
CA HIS A 43 -15.10 -37.53 33.03
C HIS A 43 -15.02 -36.24 32.21
N ILE A 44 -15.57 -35.14 32.70
CA ILE A 44 -15.62 -33.84 32.02
C ILE A 44 -14.79 -32.82 32.80
N LEU A 45 -13.77 -32.27 32.17
CA LEU A 45 -12.95 -31.18 32.67
C LEU A 45 -13.40 -29.89 31.98
N PHE A 46 -13.70 -28.84 32.76
CA PHE A 46 -14.21 -27.57 32.27
C PHE A 46 -13.39 -26.40 32.77
N GLN A 47 -12.84 -25.58 31.87
CA GLN A 47 -12.04 -24.40 32.24
C GLN A 47 -12.87 -23.13 32.14
N THR A 48 -12.88 -22.31 33.19
CA THR A 48 -13.48 -20.97 33.17
C THR A 48 -12.77 -20.04 34.16
N ASN A 49 -12.62 -18.77 33.78
CA ASN A 49 -12.14 -17.70 34.65
C ASN A 49 -13.26 -16.77 35.15
N LYS A 50 -14.50 -16.95 34.65
CA LYS A 50 -15.65 -16.11 35.00
C LYS A 50 -16.52 -16.73 36.09
N TRP A 51 -16.53 -18.05 36.22
CA TRP A 51 -17.43 -18.74 37.15
C TRP A 51 -16.65 -19.38 38.29
N VAL A 52 -16.98 -18.96 39.51
CA VAL A 52 -16.35 -19.47 40.74
C VAL A 52 -16.87 -20.87 41.08
N THR A 53 -18.12 -21.17 40.72
CA THR A 53 -18.79 -22.45 40.96
C THR A 53 -19.62 -22.85 39.73
N PRO A 54 -18.99 -23.33 38.64
CA PRO A 54 -19.71 -23.71 37.45
C PRO A 54 -20.55 -24.98 37.68
N ASN A 55 -21.74 -25.03 37.10
CA ASN A 55 -22.56 -26.24 37.06
C ASN A 55 -22.55 -26.86 35.67
N ILE A 56 -22.59 -28.20 35.62
CA ILE A 56 -22.90 -28.97 34.43
C ILE A 56 -24.36 -29.43 34.48
N HIS A 57 -25.13 -29.08 33.46
CA HIS A 57 -26.47 -29.59 33.24
C HIS A 57 -26.41 -30.60 32.12
N TYR A 58 -26.84 -31.84 32.37
CA TYR A 58 -26.58 -32.95 31.44
C TYR A 58 -27.73 -33.96 31.37
N LYS A 59 -27.73 -34.79 30.33
CA LYS A 59 -28.43 -36.07 30.25
C LYS A 59 -27.47 -37.18 29.84
N ALA A 60 -27.62 -38.35 30.45
CA ALA A 60 -26.82 -39.54 30.10
C ALA A 60 -27.63 -40.45 29.16
N GLY A 61 -27.05 -40.82 28.01
CA GLY A 61 -27.72 -41.63 26.99
C GLY A 61 -29.08 -41.07 26.56
N THR A 62 -30.13 -41.90 26.62
CA THR A 62 -31.53 -41.52 26.33
C THR A 62 -32.31 -41.08 27.57
N GLY A 63 -31.65 -40.88 28.72
CA GLY A 63 -32.27 -40.46 29.97
C GLY A 63 -32.74 -39.00 29.95
N SER A 64 -33.42 -38.60 31.04
CA SER A 64 -33.86 -37.22 31.26
C SER A 64 -32.69 -36.31 31.64
N TRP A 65 -32.83 -35.02 31.33
CA TRP A 65 -31.92 -33.97 31.80
C TRP A 65 -31.99 -33.84 33.33
N THR A 66 -30.86 -33.51 33.95
CA THR A 66 -30.81 -33.04 35.34
C THR A 66 -31.74 -31.84 35.55
N THR A 67 -32.23 -31.58 36.76
CA THR A 67 -33.00 -30.35 37.03
C THR A 67 -32.08 -29.13 36.94
N SER A 68 -32.53 -28.03 36.30
CA SER A 68 -31.78 -26.76 36.25
C SER A 68 -31.53 -26.20 37.67
N PRO A 69 -30.34 -25.67 38.02
CA PRO A 69 -29.21 -25.33 37.14
C PRO A 69 -28.19 -26.47 36.93
N GLY A 70 -28.55 -27.73 37.15
CA GLY A 70 -27.63 -28.87 36.99
C GLY A 70 -26.82 -29.17 38.24
N VAL A 71 -25.69 -29.84 38.08
CA VAL A 71 -24.83 -30.33 39.16
C VAL A 71 -23.56 -29.48 39.24
N ALA A 72 -23.19 -29.05 40.45
CA ALA A 72 -21.96 -28.29 40.66
C ALA A 72 -20.73 -29.13 40.30
N MET A 73 -19.80 -28.52 39.55
CA MET A 73 -18.51 -29.11 39.25
C MET A 73 -17.52 -28.85 40.38
N SER A 74 -16.69 -29.85 40.68
CA SER A 74 -15.65 -29.74 41.71
C SER A 74 -14.40 -29.08 41.13
N ALA A 75 -13.57 -28.46 41.97
CA ALA A 75 -12.24 -28.03 41.55
C ALA A 75 -11.44 -29.24 41.01
N SER A 76 -10.77 -29.08 39.86
CA SER A 76 -10.09 -30.20 39.20
C SER A 76 -8.89 -30.69 40.02
N ASN A 77 -8.84 -31.99 40.28
CA ASN A 77 -7.72 -32.69 40.89
C ASN A 77 -6.79 -33.35 39.87
N ASN A 78 -7.07 -33.17 38.57
CA ASN A 78 -6.23 -33.69 37.50
C ASN A 78 -4.96 -32.84 37.37
N SER A 79 -3.79 -33.47 37.45
CA SER A 79 -2.49 -32.79 37.39
C SER A 79 -2.21 -32.10 36.05
N GLU A 80 -2.84 -32.55 34.96
CA GLU A 80 -2.73 -31.92 33.63
C GLU A 80 -3.69 -30.74 33.47
N TYR A 81 -4.73 -30.64 34.32
CA TYR A 81 -5.78 -29.62 34.29
C TYR A 81 -6.02 -29.10 35.71
N PRO A 82 -5.06 -28.40 36.33
CA PRO A 82 -5.11 -28.10 37.76
C PRO A 82 -6.18 -27.05 38.08
N ALA A 83 -6.82 -27.18 39.25
CA ALA A 83 -7.81 -26.22 39.74
C ALA A 83 -7.34 -24.76 39.76
N ASN A 84 -6.05 -24.53 40.04
CA ASN A 84 -5.46 -23.20 40.07
C ASN A 84 -5.49 -22.48 38.71
N ASP A 85 -5.63 -23.22 37.61
CA ASP A 85 -5.74 -22.69 36.25
C ASP A 85 -7.22 -22.52 35.82
N GLY A 86 -8.14 -22.53 36.78
CA GLY A 86 -9.59 -22.36 36.54
C GLY A 86 -10.28 -23.61 36.00
N TRP A 87 -9.67 -24.79 36.17
CA TRP A 87 -10.27 -26.06 35.77
C TRP A 87 -11.15 -26.67 36.87
N PHE A 88 -12.32 -27.11 36.45
CA PHE A 88 -13.29 -27.84 37.25
C PHE A 88 -13.51 -29.22 36.63
N GLN A 89 -13.98 -30.18 37.41
CA GLN A 89 -14.24 -31.54 36.97
C GLN A 89 -15.62 -32.03 37.37
N PHE A 90 -16.19 -32.88 36.52
CA PHE A 90 -17.38 -33.65 36.78
C PHE A 90 -17.14 -35.10 36.35
N ASP A 91 -17.39 -36.04 37.25
CA ASP A 91 -17.13 -37.45 37.04
C ASP A 91 -18.43 -38.26 37.10
N SER A 92 -18.76 -38.98 36.03
CA SER A 92 -19.90 -39.88 35.96
C SER A 92 -19.43 -41.31 35.73
N SER A 93 -19.30 -42.09 36.81
CA SER A 93 -18.79 -43.46 36.79
C SER A 93 -19.67 -44.49 36.07
N THR A 94 -20.91 -44.12 35.72
CA THR A 94 -21.89 -45.04 35.09
C THR A 94 -22.31 -44.60 33.68
N ALA A 95 -22.04 -43.36 33.28
CA ALA A 95 -22.39 -42.88 31.95
C ALA A 95 -21.46 -43.47 30.89
N THR A 96 -22.04 -43.95 29.79
CA THR A 96 -21.32 -44.36 28.58
C THR A 96 -21.38 -43.32 27.46
N SER A 97 -22.25 -42.32 27.62
CA SER A 97 -22.39 -41.13 26.78
C SER A 97 -23.05 -40.01 27.58
N LEU A 98 -22.75 -38.76 27.23
CA LEU A 98 -23.29 -37.57 27.88
C LEU A 98 -23.63 -36.51 26.84
N GLU A 99 -24.79 -35.87 26.99
CA GLU A 99 -25.10 -34.59 26.33
C GLU A 99 -25.26 -33.54 27.42
N PHE A 100 -24.56 -32.41 27.31
CA PHE A 100 -24.41 -31.46 28.41
C PHE A 100 -24.16 -30.02 27.97
N VAL A 101 -24.40 -29.08 28.89
CA VAL A 101 -24.07 -27.65 28.82
C VAL A 101 -23.62 -27.19 30.19
N PHE A 102 -22.93 -26.05 30.27
CA PHE A 102 -22.49 -25.47 31.53
C PHE A 102 -23.22 -24.18 31.84
N ASN A 103 -23.26 -23.79 33.12
CA ASN A 103 -23.72 -22.48 33.54
C ASN A 103 -22.99 -21.98 34.78
N ASP A 104 -23.25 -20.73 35.12
CA ASP A 104 -22.69 -19.94 36.24
C ASP A 104 -23.03 -20.43 37.66
N GLY A 105 -23.72 -21.57 37.80
CA GLY A 105 -24.14 -22.13 39.08
C GLY A 105 -25.56 -21.74 39.50
N VAL A 106 -26.13 -20.69 38.89
CA VAL A 106 -27.52 -20.24 39.10
C VAL A 106 -28.40 -20.44 37.86
N GLY A 107 -27.79 -20.73 36.69
CA GLY A 107 -28.51 -21.01 35.45
C GLY A 107 -28.96 -19.75 34.69
N VAL A 108 -28.31 -18.61 34.93
CA VAL A 108 -28.61 -17.34 34.23
C VAL A 108 -27.78 -17.23 32.96
N VAL A 109 -26.49 -17.57 33.03
CA VAL A 109 -25.58 -17.57 31.87
C VAL A 109 -25.20 -18.99 31.50
N TRP A 110 -25.39 -19.36 30.23
CA TRP A 110 -25.16 -20.71 29.72
C TRP A 110 -24.00 -20.76 28.72
N ASP A 111 -23.16 -21.78 28.83
CA ASP A 111 -22.09 -22.11 27.89
C ASP A 111 -22.44 -23.39 27.13
N ASN A 112 -22.50 -23.26 25.80
CA ASN A 112 -22.87 -24.32 24.88
C ASN A 112 -21.99 -24.28 23.62
N ASN A 113 -22.08 -25.31 22.80
CA ASN A 113 -21.32 -25.46 21.56
C ASN A 113 -22.02 -24.75 20.37
N ASN A 114 -21.98 -23.41 20.34
CA ASN A 114 -22.53 -22.60 19.23
C ASN A 114 -24.02 -22.87 18.96
N ASN A 115 -24.87 -22.65 19.98
CA ASN A 115 -26.31 -22.94 19.98
C ASN A 115 -26.68 -24.44 19.94
N ALA A 116 -25.73 -25.33 20.24
CA ALA A 116 -25.96 -26.76 20.42
C ALA A 116 -25.32 -27.27 21.72
N ASN A 117 -25.85 -28.36 22.29
CA ASN A 117 -25.27 -28.97 23.49
C ASN A 117 -23.95 -29.68 23.15
N TYR A 118 -23.04 -29.76 24.13
CA TYR A 118 -21.87 -30.64 24.04
C TYR A 118 -22.31 -32.09 24.08
N LYS A 119 -21.63 -32.97 23.33
CA LYS A 119 -21.95 -34.40 23.23
C LYS A 119 -20.67 -35.23 23.27
N VAL A 120 -20.67 -36.26 24.10
CA VAL A 120 -19.67 -37.32 24.13
C VAL A 120 -20.36 -38.66 24.00
N SER A 121 -19.87 -39.51 23.09
CA SER A 121 -20.53 -40.75 22.69
C SER A 121 -19.80 -42.01 23.17
N ALA A 122 -18.80 -41.86 24.03
CA ALA A 122 -18.05 -42.95 24.62
C ALA A 122 -17.59 -42.59 26.04
N THR A 123 -17.20 -43.62 26.81
CA THR A 123 -16.50 -43.46 28.08
C THR A 123 -15.12 -42.86 27.87
N GLY A 124 -14.68 -41.99 28.78
CA GLY A 124 -13.36 -41.36 28.71
C GLY A 124 -13.31 -40.00 29.40
N THR A 125 -12.13 -39.38 29.34
CA THR A 125 -11.90 -38.04 29.87
C THR A 125 -11.91 -37.03 28.73
N TYR A 126 -12.74 -35.99 28.89
CA TYR A 126 -12.98 -34.95 27.93
C TYR A 126 -12.71 -33.60 28.57
N SER A 127 -12.10 -32.69 27.82
CA SER A 127 -11.88 -31.32 28.26
C SER A 127 -12.69 -30.33 27.42
N VAL A 128 -13.22 -29.30 28.08
CA VAL A 128 -13.96 -28.20 27.46
C VAL A 128 -13.46 -26.89 28.06
N VAL A 129 -13.02 -25.98 27.21
CA VAL A 129 -12.71 -24.61 27.64
C VAL A 129 -13.95 -23.76 27.41
N SER A 130 -14.33 -22.97 28.41
CA SER A 130 -15.51 -22.11 28.33
C SER A 130 -15.41 -21.17 27.14
N LYS A 131 -16.47 -21.09 26.36
CA LYS A 131 -16.67 -20.11 25.29
C LYS A 131 -17.27 -18.81 25.81
N VAL A 132 -17.81 -18.82 27.02
CA VAL A 132 -18.34 -17.63 27.71
C VAL A 132 -17.23 -16.88 28.46
N SER A 133 -16.07 -17.51 28.72
CA SER A 133 -14.89 -16.81 29.24
C SER A 133 -14.20 -15.94 28.17
N ASP A 134 -14.12 -14.63 28.43
CA ASP A 134 -13.31 -13.71 27.64
C ASP A 134 -11.96 -13.59 28.35
N PHE A 135 -10.94 -14.32 27.92
CA PHE A 135 -9.58 -13.90 28.28
C PHE A 135 -9.24 -12.69 27.41
N LYS A 136 -9.15 -11.51 28.03
CA LYS A 136 -8.68 -10.29 27.38
C LYS A 136 -7.15 -10.31 27.39
N THR A 137 -6.53 -9.60 26.44
CA THR A 137 -5.07 -9.50 26.41
C THR A 137 -4.55 -8.92 27.74
N GLY A 138 -3.57 -9.58 28.32
CA GLY A 138 -2.90 -9.21 29.55
C GLY A 138 -3.61 -9.58 30.85
N ASP A 139 -4.54 -10.52 30.84
CA ASP A 139 -5.17 -11.02 32.06
C ASP A 139 -4.15 -11.70 32.99
N LEU A 140 -4.39 -11.60 34.31
CA LEU A 140 -3.68 -12.39 35.31
C LEU A 140 -4.17 -13.84 35.21
N VAL A 141 -3.28 -14.74 34.80
CA VAL A 141 -3.61 -16.17 34.59
C VAL A 141 -3.10 -17.06 35.72
N ARG A 142 -2.12 -16.61 36.49
CA ARG A 142 -1.65 -17.29 37.70
C ARG A 142 -1.15 -16.28 38.74
N PRO A 143 -1.49 -16.45 40.04
CA PRO A 143 -0.91 -15.63 41.11
C PRO A 143 0.63 -15.71 41.14
N SER A 144 1.28 -14.68 41.69
CA SER A 144 2.74 -14.67 41.83
C SER A 144 3.26 -15.86 42.63
N ASP A 145 4.35 -16.43 42.17
CA ASP A 145 5.16 -17.44 42.86
C ASP A 145 6.31 -16.83 43.68
N GLY A 146 6.36 -15.49 43.78
CA GLY A 146 7.41 -14.75 44.49
C GLY A 146 8.66 -14.45 43.66
N THR A 147 8.69 -14.80 42.36
CA THR A 147 9.88 -14.60 41.49
C THR A 147 9.77 -13.41 40.53
N GLY A 148 8.66 -12.67 40.56
CA GLY A 148 8.41 -11.48 39.74
C GLY A 148 7.24 -11.66 38.78
N TYR A 149 7.36 -11.08 37.58
CA TYR A 149 6.36 -11.19 36.52
C TYR A 149 6.74 -12.29 35.54
N HIS A 150 5.78 -13.17 35.23
CA HIS A 150 5.90 -14.15 34.16
C HIS A 150 5.00 -13.74 33.01
N ILE A 151 5.59 -13.33 31.89
CA ILE A 151 4.85 -12.79 30.76
C ILE A 151 4.71 -13.88 29.71
N LEU A 152 3.48 -14.28 29.43
CA LEU A 152 3.12 -15.18 28.34
C LEU A 152 2.59 -14.35 27.18
N PHE A 153 3.06 -14.60 25.96
CA PHE A 153 2.63 -13.89 24.76
C PHE A 153 2.37 -14.86 23.61
N GLN A 154 1.21 -14.73 22.97
CA GLN A 154 0.84 -15.49 21.78
C GLN A 154 0.83 -14.56 20.56
N PRO A 155 1.88 -14.57 19.72
CA PRO A 155 1.84 -13.87 18.45
C PRO A 155 0.84 -14.54 17.48
N ILE A 156 0.09 -13.74 16.72
CA ILE A 156 -0.74 -14.26 15.62
C ILE A 156 0.15 -14.62 14.43
N THR A 157 1.16 -13.78 14.15
CA THR A 157 1.94 -13.88 12.91
C THR A 157 3.46 -13.86 13.09
N TRP A 158 3.97 -13.56 14.29
CA TRP A 158 5.41 -13.44 14.53
C TRP A 158 6.03 -14.79 14.90
N ALA A 159 7.09 -15.17 14.19
CA ALA A 159 7.83 -16.40 14.46
C ALA A 159 8.78 -16.30 15.67
N LYS A 160 9.17 -15.08 16.08
CA LYS A 160 10.09 -14.82 17.20
C LYS A 160 9.75 -13.47 17.88
N PRO A 161 8.86 -13.45 18.88
CA PRO A 161 8.49 -12.21 19.56
C PRO A 161 9.59 -11.72 20.53
N TYR A 162 9.70 -10.40 20.65
CA TYR A 162 10.52 -9.70 21.62
C TYR A 162 9.61 -8.95 22.61
N ILE A 163 10.05 -8.88 23.86
CA ILE A 163 9.43 -8.07 24.91
C ILE A 163 10.31 -6.87 25.23
N HIS A 164 9.74 -5.68 25.14
CA HIS A 164 10.38 -4.41 25.48
C HIS A 164 9.62 -3.81 26.65
N PHE A 165 10.31 -3.56 27.76
CA PHE A 165 9.65 -3.20 29.01
C PHE A 165 10.46 -2.18 29.81
N ASN A 166 9.77 -1.49 30.73
CA ASN A 166 10.35 -0.65 31.76
C ASN A 166 9.83 -1.09 33.13
N ALA A 167 10.75 -1.46 34.01
CA ALA A 167 10.45 -1.95 35.36
C ALA A 167 10.91 -0.98 36.47
N GLY A 168 11.11 0.29 36.14
CA GLY A 168 11.53 1.37 37.04
C GLY A 168 12.98 1.82 36.89
N SER A 169 13.81 1.10 36.12
CA SER A 169 15.22 1.45 35.84
C SER A 169 15.45 1.99 34.41
N GLY A 170 14.37 2.32 33.70
CA GLY A 170 14.40 2.69 32.29
C GLY A 170 14.00 1.54 31.37
N TRP A 171 13.82 1.86 30.09
CA TRP A 171 13.43 0.91 29.05
C TRP A 171 14.60 0.01 28.64
N THR A 172 14.32 -1.25 28.31
CA THR A 172 15.29 -2.15 27.66
C THR A 172 15.73 -1.58 26.30
N THR A 173 16.92 -1.88 25.78
CA THR A 173 17.33 -1.39 24.45
C THR A 173 16.51 -2.08 23.35
N VAL A 174 15.96 -1.31 22.40
CA VAL A 174 15.21 -1.83 21.23
C VAL A 174 16.07 -2.83 20.43
N PRO A 175 15.53 -4.01 20.01
CA PRO A 175 14.12 -4.43 20.04
C PRO A 175 13.63 -5.00 21.39
N GLY A 176 14.40 -4.92 22.45
CA GLY A 176 14.09 -5.54 23.74
C GLY A 176 14.67 -6.95 23.84
N ASN A 177 14.09 -7.78 24.70
CA ASN A 177 14.59 -9.12 24.96
C ASN A 177 13.79 -10.17 24.18
N ALA A 178 14.48 -11.15 23.60
CA ALA A 178 13.82 -12.25 22.91
C ALA A 178 13.03 -13.12 23.91
N MET A 179 11.78 -13.44 23.58
CA MET A 179 10.98 -14.38 24.36
C MET A 179 11.27 -15.83 23.95
N SER A 180 11.22 -16.76 24.90
CA SER A 180 11.46 -18.19 24.65
C SER A 180 10.14 -18.93 24.41
N PRO A 181 10.10 -20.05 23.66
CA PRO A 181 8.90 -20.87 23.60
C PRO A 181 8.44 -21.25 25.01
N SER A 182 7.14 -21.11 25.28
CA SER A 182 6.57 -21.30 26.61
C SER A 182 6.77 -22.72 27.13
N THR A 183 7.22 -22.83 28.38
CA THR A 183 7.42 -24.11 29.08
C THR A 183 6.14 -24.59 29.78
N TYR A 184 5.06 -23.80 29.75
CA TYR A 184 3.78 -24.16 30.35
C TYR A 184 3.10 -25.31 29.58
N ALA A 185 2.34 -26.14 30.29
CA ALA A 185 1.52 -27.19 29.68
C ALA A 185 0.14 -26.66 29.23
N GLY A 186 -0.59 -27.47 28.47
CA GLY A 186 -1.97 -27.18 28.10
C GLY A 186 -2.11 -25.93 27.21
N LYS A 187 -3.04 -25.03 27.57
CA LYS A 187 -3.42 -23.87 26.76
C LYS A 187 -2.25 -22.93 26.44
N PHE A 188 -1.35 -22.70 27.40
CA PHE A 188 -0.22 -21.79 27.26
C PHE A 188 1.06 -22.47 26.76
N SER A 189 0.96 -23.66 26.17
CA SER A 189 2.14 -24.38 25.67
C SER A 189 2.73 -23.79 24.41
N ALA A 190 4.03 -24.04 24.20
CA ALA A 190 4.71 -23.73 22.94
C ALA A 190 4.02 -24.37 21.72
N ALA A 191 3.40 -25.54 21.86
CA ALA A 191 2.64 -26.19 20.79
C ALA A 191 1.43 -25.36 20.32
N ASN A 192 0.86 -24.54 21.21
CA ASN A 192 -0.20 -23.59 20.90
C ASN A 192 0.33 -22.20 20.51
N GLY A 193 1.63 -22.07 20.23
CA GLY A 193 2.25 -20.83 19.77
C GLY A 193 2.53 -19.80 20.87
N TRP A 194 2.57 -20.19 22.14
CA TRP A 194 2.90 -19.29 23.25
C TRP A 194 4.40 -19.18 23.49
N TYR A 195 4.82 -17.96 23.82
CA TYR A 195 6.17 -17.60 24.25
C TYR A 195 6.14 -17.05 25.67
N GLU A 196 7.25 -17.14 26.38
CA GLU A 196 7.40 -16.68 27.76
C GLU A 196 8.65 -15.82 27.98
N TYR A 197 8.56 -14.91 28.94
CA TYR A 197 9.69 -14.15 29.47
C TYR A 197 9.46 -13.78 30.94
N ALA A 198 10.49 -13.93 31.78
CA ALA A 198 10.43 -13.59 33.19
C ALA A 198 11.09 -12.23 33.44
N ILE A 199 10.39 -11.34 34.16
CA ILE A 199 10.91 -10.04 34.60
C ILE A 199 11.08 -10.11 36.11
N SER A 200 12.33 -10.14 36.57
CA SER A 200 12.71 -10.15 37.98
C SER A 200 12.53 -8.76 38.61
N SER A 201 11.28 -8.33 38.74
CA SER A 201 10.88 -7.07 39.35
C SER A 201 9.61 -7.24 40.18
N ILE A 202 9.49 -6.43 41.23
CA ILE A 202 8.27 -6.30 42.05
C ILE A 202 7.59 -4.94 41.88
N SER A 203 8.22 -4.02 41.14
CA SER A 203 7.66 -2.70 40.80
C SER A 203 6.61 -2.82 39.70
N THR A 204 5.87 -1.73 39.43
CA THR A 204 5.06 -1.61 38.21
C THR A 204 5.92 -1.82 36.97
N VAL A 205 5.43 -2.61 36.02
CA VAL A 205 6.08 -2.87 34.74
C VAL A 205 5.20 -2.34 33.61
N GLU A 206 5.80 -1.55 32.73
CA GLU A 206 5.24 -1.20 31.42
C GLU A 206 5.83 -2.13 30.37
N ILE A 207 5.00 -2.69 29.50
CA ILE A 207 5.36 -3.76 28.56
C ILE A 207 4.82 -3.42 27.17
N THR A 208 5.63 -3.68 26.17
CA THR A 208 5.25 -3.74 24.75
C THR A 208 5.89 -4.96 24.13
N PHE A 209 5.31 -5.45 23.03
CA PHE A 209 5.89 -6.55 22.28
C PHE A 209 6.25 -6.07 20.87
N ASN A 210 7.22 -6.71 20.25
CA ASN A 210 7.53 -6.48 18.84
C ASN A 210 8.08 -7.74 18.19
N ASP A 211 8.19 -7.71 16.87
CA ASP A 211 8.68 -8.84 16.07
C ASP A 211 10.21 -8.84 15.87
N GLY A 212 10.93 -7.90 16.50
CA GLY A 212 12.36 -7.67 16.30
C GLY A 212 12.70 -6.80 15.08
N ASN A 213 11.71 -6.45 14.25
CA ASN A 213 11.89 -5.76 12.97
C ASN A 213 11.10 -4.45 12.87
N GLY A 214 10.73 -3.85 14.00
CA GLY A 214 10.05 -2.57 14.05
C GLY A 214 8.53 -2.63 13.95
N VAL A 215 7.91 -3.82 13.92
CA VAL A 215 6.46 -3.98 14.08
C VAL A 215 6.16 -4.18 15.56
N TRP A 216 5.40 -3.24 16.14
CA TRP A 216 5.08 -3.22 17.56
C TRP A 216 3.63 -3.66 17.81
N ASP A 217 3.42 -4.39 18.91
CA ASP A 217 2.12 -4.63 19.53
C ASP A 217 2.07 -3.90 20.86
N SER A 218 1.05 -3.06 20.97
CA SER A 218 0.71 -2.28 22.13
C SER A 218 -0.81 -2.32 22.34
N ASN A 219 -1.27 -1.91 23.51
CA ASN A 219 -2.68 -1.81 23.87
C ASN A 219 -3.34 -0.59 23.17
N LEU A 220 -3.58 -0.67 21.85
CA LEU A 220 -4.17 0.41 21.05
C LEU A 220 -3.40 1.74 21.17
N ASN A 221 -2.10 1.72 20.85
CA ASN A 221 -1.15 2.83 20.98
C ASN A 221 -0.77 3.21 22.43
N ALA A 222 -0.93 2.30 23.39
CA ALA A 222 -0.47 2.46 24.77
C ALA A 222 0.27 1.23 25.29
N ASN A 223 1.23 1.40 26.20
CA ASN A 223 1.94 0.28 26.81
C ASN A 223 1.00 -0.54 27.72
N TYR A 224 1.23 -1.85 27.82
CA TYR A 224 0.58 -2.68 28.81
C TYR A 224 1.19 -2.39 30.19
N VAL A 225 0.38 -1.95 31.16
CA VAL A 225 0.86 -1.61 32.51
C VAL A 225 0.41 -2.66 33.51
N ARG A 226 1.33 -3.27 34.26
CA ARG A 226 1.03 -4.22 35.35
C ARG A 226 1.64 -3.75 36.65
N THR A 227 0.84 -3.68 37.70
CA THR A 227 1.19 -3.08 39.00
C THR A 227 1.46 -4.09 40.10
N SER A 228 1.28 -5.39 39.82
CA SER A 228 1.50 -6.47 40.79
C SER A 228 2.14 -7.70 40.12
N PRO A 229 3.13 -8.37 40.75
CA PRO A 229 3.71 -9.62 40.24
C PRO A 229 2.67 -10.73 40.01
N GLY A 230 2.95 -11.62 39.06
CA GLY A 230 2.06 -12.70 38.65
C GLY A 230 2.37 -13.20 37.24
N THR A 231 1.68 -14.25 36.80
CA THR A 231 1.72 -14.70 35.40
C THR A 231 0.61 -14.01 34.62
N TYR A 232 0.98 -13.33 33.54
CA TYR A 232 0.07 -12.57 32.70
C TYR A 232 0.13 -13.06 31.26
N ALA A 233 -1.02 -13.26 30.62
CA ALA A 233 -1.09 -13.76 29.26
C ALA A 233 -1.61 -12.71 28.29
N PHE A 234 -0.83 -12.43 27.25
CA PHE A 234 -1.09 -11.44 26.22
C PHE A 234 -1.28 -12.15 24.88
N VAL A 235 -2.28 -11.73 24.12
CA VAL A 235 -2.48 -12.16 22.73
C VAL A 235 -2.27 -10.94 21.86
N ASN A 236 -1.52 -11.13 20.78
CA ASN A 236 -1.27 -10.10 19.80
C ASN A 236 -2.62 -9.53 19.28
N GLN A 237 -2.83 -8.22 19.43
CA GLN A 237 -4.01 -7.50 18.96
C GLN A 237 -3.85 -7.01 17.52
N ASN A 238 -2.63 -6.99 17.01
CA ASN A 238 -2.31 -6.58 15.66
C ASN A 238 -2.62 -7.71 14.67
N THR A 239 -3.73 -7.58 13.93
CA THR A 239 -4.09 -8.49 12.83
C THR A 239 -3.33 -8.20 11.54
N ALA A 240 -2.47 -7.17 11.54
CA ALA A 240 -1.53 -6.97 10.45
C ALA A 240 -0.65 -8.22 10.34
N THR A 241 -0.69 -8.85 9.17
CA THR A 241 0.38 -9.76 8.71
C THR A 241 1.70 -9.07 9.04
N PRO A 242 2.73 -9.78 9.54
CA PRO A 242 4.02 -9.16 9.75
C PRO A 242 4.37 -8.60 8.38
N THR A 243 4.46 -7.27 8.28
CA THR A 243 5.31 -6.71 7.27
C THR A 243 6.66 -7.26 7.66
N THR A 244 7.04 -8.37 7.03
CA THR A 244 8.41 -8.84 6.99
C THR A 244 9.30 -7.59 7.03
N ALA A 245 10.33 -7.55 7.88
CA ALA A 245 11.54 -6.80 7.53
C ALA A 245 11.72 -6.96 6.01
N PRO A 246 11.85 -5.86 5.25
CA PRO A 246 11.67 -5.82 3.80
C PRO A 246 12.34 -7.05 3.23
N SER A 247 11.52 -8.04 2.86
CA SER A 247 11.75 -9.49 2.74
C SER A 247 13.16 -10.14 2.85
N ILE A 248 14.28 -9.57 3.31
CA ILE A 248 15.46 -9.57 2.41
C ILE A 248 14.91 -9.20 1.04
N GLN A 249 14.68 -7.90 0.77
CA GLN A 249 14.16 -7.48 -0.53
C GLN A 249 15.05 -8.12 -1.58
N GLY A 250 14.49 -9.12 -2.27
CA GLY A 250 15.28 -10.17 -2.90
C GLY A 250 15.96 -9.61 -4.12
N TYR A 251 17.10 -8.95 -3.95
CA TYR A 251 17.92 -8.52 -5.07
C TYR A 251 18.32 -9.77 -5.82
N VAL A 252 18.02 -9.78 -7.12
CA VAL A 252 18.40 -10.92 -7.93
C VAL A 252 19.92 -10.92 -8.00
N ASN A 253 20.55 -11.95 -7.46
CA ASN A 253 21.95 -12.22 -7.73
C ASN A 253 22.07 -12.74 -9.16
N GLY A 254 22.04 -11.79 -10.10
CA GLY A 254 22.12 -12.08 -11.51
C GLY A 254 23.55 -12.39 -11.95
N PRO A 255 23.70 -12.97 -13.14
CA PRO A 255 25.00 -13.29 -13.71
C PRO A 255 25.93 -12.09 -13.89
N GLY A 256 25.36 -10.89 -13.97
CA GLY A 256 26.06 -9.74 -14.50
C GLY A 256 26.39 -9.93 -15.98
N TYR A 257 27.19 -9.01 -16.50
CA TYR A 257 27.54 -8.93 -17.91
C TYR A 257 29.04 -8.77 -18.05
N SER A 258 29.62 -9.21 -19.17
CA SER A 258 31.02 -8.99 -19.53
C SER A 258 31.14 -8.08 -20.74
N VAL A 259 32.15 -7.22 -20.74
CA VAL A 259 32.51 -6.39 -21.90
C VAL A 259 33.07 -7.26 -23.01
N THR A 260 32.49 -7.17 -24.20
CA THR A 260 32.93 -7.87 -25.42
C THR A 260 33.72 -6.97 -26.36
N SER A 261 33.34 -5.69 -26.43
CA SER A 261 34.09 -4.66 -27.14
C SER A 261 33.72 -3.27 -26.62
N ALA A 262 34.63 -2.31 -26.79
CA ALA A 262 34.37 -0.91 -26.51
C ALA A 262 35.00 -0.04 -27.60
N SER A 263 34.31 1.02 -27.99
CA SER A 263 34.79 2.02 -28.94
C SER A 263 34.26 3.38 -28.57
N GLU A 264 35.10 4.41 -28.69
CA GLU A 264 34.69 5.80 -28.45
C GLU A 264 34.85 6.61 -29.73
N THR A 265 33.83 7.38 -30.07
CA THR A 265 33.85 8.26 -31.25
C THR A 265 32.97 9.47 -30.94
N ALA A 266 33.47 10.67 -31.22
CA ALA A 266 32.66 11.89 -31.18
C ALA A 266 31.96 12.13 -29.81
N GLY A 267 32.65 11.86 -28.71
CA GLY A 267 32.13 12.04 -27.34
C GLY A 267 31.18 10.93 -26.90
N VAL A 268 31.04 9.86 -27.69
CA VAL A 268 30.13 8.75 -27.42
C VAL A 268 30.95 7.47 -27.28
N LEU A 269 31.04 6.97 -26.04
CA LEU A 269 31.62 5.66 -25.75
C LEU A 269 30.52 4.60 -25.85
N THR A 270 30.73 3.62 -26.73
CA THR A 270 29.84 2.47 -26.93
C THR A 270 30.51 1.21 -26.41
N ILE A 271 29.87 0.49 -25.50
CA ILE A 271 30.37 -0.75 -24.88
C ILE A 271 29.36 -1.87 -25.18
N ASN A 272 29.81 -2.92 -25.85
CA ASN A 272 28.99 -4.10 -26.10
C ASN A 272 29.18 -5.09 -24.96
N LEU A 273 28.08 -5.59 -24.41
CA LEU A 273 28.09 -6.54 -23.30
C LEU A 273 27.47 -7.88 -23.71
N ALA A 274 27.94 -8.97 -23.12
CA ALA A 274 27.31 -10.29 -23.17
C ALA A 274 27.00 -10.77 -21.75
N VAL A 275 25.86 -11.43 -21.55
CA VAL A 275 25.48 -11.99 -20.24
C VAL A 275 26.48 -13.06 -19.79
N ASN A 276 26.84 -13.09 -18.51
CA ASN A 276 27.69 -14.16 -18.00
C ASN A 276 26.86 -15.45 -17.83
N THR A 277 27.16 -16.52 -18.55
CA THR A 277 26.33 -17.74 -18.51
C THR A 277 26.60 -18.65 -17.30
N ALA A 278 27.55 -18.30 -16.43
CA ALA A 278 27.96 -19.12 -15.30
C ALA A 278 26.93 -19.20 -14.16
N SER A 279 26.00 -18.24 -14.05
CA SER A 279 24.92 -18.26 -13.06
C SER A 279 23.63 -17.68 -13.65
N ILE A 280 22.77 -18.55 -14.20
CA ILE A 280 21.51 -18.11 -14.81
C ILE A 280 20.41 -18.20 -13.75
N SER A 281 19.89 -17.05 -13.32
CA SER A 281 18.65 -16.99 -12.53
C SER A 281 17.46 -16.87 -13.48
N THR A 282 16.49 -17.77 -13.37
CA THR A 282 15.25 -17.75 -14.16
C THR A 282 14.11 -16.96 -13.51
N SER A 283 14.32 -16.47 -12.27
CA SER A 283 13.35 -15.61 -11.60
C SER A 283 13.09 -14.35 -12.41
N TYR A 284 11.81 -14.00 -12.56
CA TYR A 284 11.34 -12.84 -13.34
C TYR A 284 11.71 -12.88 -14.84
N GLY A 285 11.98 -14.07 -15.39
CA GLY A 285 12.24 -14.29 -16.81
C GLY A 285 13.72 -14.50 -17.14
N THR A 286 14.03 -14.52 -18.43
CA THR A 286 15.39 -14.76 -18.93
C THR A 286 16.15 -13.44 -19.06
N ASP A 287 17.43 -13.44 -18.69
CA ASP A 287 18.33 -12.31 -18.94
C ASP A 287 18.49 -12.07 -20.45
N LEU A 288 18.58 -10.79 -20.81
CA LEU A 288 18.89 -10.38 -22.16
C LEU A 288 20.31 -10.84 -22.51
N SER A 289 20.48 -11.52 -23.65
CA SER A 289 21.75 -12.19 -23.96
C SER A 289 22.89 -11.22 -24.28
N ALA A 290 22.58 -10.05 -24.81
CA ALA A 290 23.54 -9.03 -25.18
C ALA A 290 22.97 -7.62 -24.98
N LEU A 291 23.80 -6.71 -24.48
CA LEU A 291 23.42 -5.32 -24.24
C LEU A 291 24.37 -4.36 -24.97
N VAL A 292 23.91 -3.14 -25.19
CA VAL A 292 24.75 -2.00 -25.59
C VAL A 292 24.65 -0.93 -24.53
N VAL A 293 25.80 -0.49 -24.02
CA VAL A 293 25.93 0.70 -23.18
C VAL A 293 26.42 1.86 -24.04
N THR A 294 25.69 2.95 -24.06
CA THR A 294 26.09 4.20 -24.70
C THR A 294 26.30 5.26 -23.63
N VAL A 295 27.52 5.77 -23.53
CA VAL A 295 27.90 6.87 -22.64
C VAL A 295 28.09 8.12 -23.49
N THR A 296 27.17 9.06 -23.37
CA THR A 296 27.22 10.33 -24.11
C THR A 296 27.90 11.38 -23.24
N LYS A 297 29.06 11.86 -23.69
CA LYS A 297 29.94 12.79 -22.97
C LYS A 297 30.06 14.14 -23.68
N THR A 298 28.95 14.66 -24.17
CA THR A 298 28.90 15.87 -25.01
C THR A 298 28.63 17.14 -24.22
N GLU A 299 28.16 17.03 -22.97
CA GLU A 299 27.92 18.16 -22.07
C GLU A 299 29.02 18.24 -21.01
N THR A 300 29.46 19.44 -20.67
CA THR A 300 30.53 19.65 -19.68
C THR A 300 30.11 19.25 -18.26
N ASP A 301 28.83 19.38 -17.92
CA ASP A 301 28.31 19.27 -16.55
C ASP A 301 27.24 18.19 -16.35
N SER A 302 27.06 17.33 -17.35
CA SER A 302 26.21 16.15 -17.26
C SER A 302 26.69 15.02 -18.16
N VAL A 303 26.38 13.79 -17.78
CA VAL A 303 26.67 12.59 -18.56
C VAL A 303 25.44 11.72 -18.67
N ARG A 304 25.19 11.17 -19.86
CA ARG A 304 24.11 10.18 -20.08
C ARG A 304 24.71 8.79 -20.23
N VAL A 305 24.22 7.83 -19.45
CA VAL A 305 24.60 6.41 -19.51
C VAL A 305 23.35 5.60 -19.81
N LYS A 306 23.26 5.05 -21.02
CA LYS A 306 22.09 4.32 -21.49
C LYS A 306 22.45 2.87 -21.77
N ILE A 307 21.69 1.92 -21.21
CA ILE A 307 21.86 0.48 -21.37
C ILE A 307 20.62 -0.11 -22.02
N VAL A 308 20.78 -0.71 -23.21
CA VAL A 308 19.68 -1.27 -24.01
C VAL A 308 19.96 -2.71 -24.44
N ASP A 309 18.91 -3.44 -24.83
CA ASP A 309 19.05 -4.71 -25.55
C ASP A 309 19.74 -4.45 -26.89
N LYS A 310 20.75 -5.25 -27.21
CA LYS A 310 21.43 -5.19 -28.50
C LYS A 310 20.57 -5.75 -29.64
N ASN A 311 19.73 -6.73 -29.34
CA ASN A 311 19.08 -7.55 -30.36
C ASN A 311 17.68 -7.03 -30.71
N ASN A 312 16.99 -6.39 -29.78
CA ASN A 312 15.61 -5.93 -29.97
C ASN A 312 15.44 -4.49 -29.51
N LYS A 313 14.52 -3.77 -30.16
CA LYS A 313 14.06 -2.48 -29.66
C LYS A 313 13.19 -2.71 -28.44
N ARG A 314 13.39 -1.88 -27.42
CA ARG A 314 12.59 -1.87 -26.18
C ARG A 314 11.86 -0.53 -26.06
N TRP A 315 10.86 -0.49 -25.20
CA TRP A 315 10.21 0.77 -24.85
C TRP A 315 11.23 1.76 -24.28
N GLU A 316 11.17 2.99 -24.76
CA GLU A 316 11.93 4.13 -24.26
C GLU A 316 10.97 5.31 -24.11
N VAL A 317 11.19 6.16 -23.09
CA VAL A 317 10.39 7.37 -22.93
C VAL A 317 10.55 8.24 -24.19
N PRO A 318 9.46 8.53 -24.94
CA PRO A 318 9.58 9.21 -26.22
C PRO A 318 10.12 10.63 -26.05
N LYS A 319 11.11 11.03 -26.85
CA LYS A 319 11.64 12.41 -26.81
C LYS A 319 10.57 13.47 -27.04
N SER A 320 9.53 13.15 -27.81
CA SER A 320 8.43 14.06 -28.15
C SER A 320 7.64 14.54 -26.93
N VAL A 321 7.72 13.87 -25.78
CA VAL A 321 7.09 14.34 -24.54
C VAL A 321 7.80 15.56 -23.94
N PHE A 322 9.09 15.71 -24.25
CA PHE A 322 9.90 16.84 -23.82
C PHE A 322 9.80 17.95 -24.87
N THR A 323 8.86 18.87 -24.68
CA THR A 323 8.69 20.03 -25.58
C THR A 323 9.73 21.13 -25.35
N THR A 324 10.48 21.06 -24.25
CA THR A 324 11.57 21.97 -23.89
C THR A 324 12.68 21.19 -23.18
N GLY A 325 13.84 21.82 -22.98
CA GLY A 325 15.01 21.17 -22.38
C GLY A 325 15.78 20.31 -23.37
N THR A 326 16.98 19.86 -22.98
CA THR A 326 17.88 19.16 -23.91
C THR A 326 17.43 17.73 -24.22
N LEU A 327 16.64 17.07 -23.36
CA LEU A 327 16.09 15.73 -23.65
C LEU A 327 15.14 15.72 -24.86
N GLY A 328 14.45 16.84 -25.10
CA GLY A 328 13.58 17.05 -26.25
C GLY A 328 14.31 17.45 -27.53
N THR A 329 15.59 17.78 -27.43
CA THR A 329 16.39 18.22 -28.59
C THR A 329 17.16 17.07 -29.20
N ASP A 330 17.26 17.05 -30.52
CA ASP A 330 18.31 16.31 -31.19
C ASP A 330 19.61 17.10 -31.07
N SER A 331 20.27 17.02 -29.91
CA SER A 331 21.63 17.54 -29.79
C SER A 331 22.53 16.73 -30.72
N SER A 332 22.86 17.34 -31.85
CA SER A 332 23.77 16.86 -32.89
C SER A 332 25.24 17.11 -32.55
N SER A 333 25.56 17.45 -31.29
CA SER A 333 26.93 17.63 -30.84
C SER A 333 27.67 16.30 -30.90
N THR A 334 28.45 16.11 -31.96
CA THR A 334 29.28 14.93 -32.19
C THR A 334 30.74 15.21 -31.81
N SER A 335 30.95 15.97 -30.75
CA SER A 335 32.29 16.26 -30.23
C SER A 335 32.29 16.08 -28.72
N ASP A 336 33.38 15.52 -28.20
CA ASP A 336 33.66 15.42 -26.77
C ASP A 336 33.41 16.77 -26.09
N ALA A 337 32.84 16.74 -24.88
CA ALA A 337 32.75 17.91 -24.03
C ALA A 337 34.16 18.46 -23.75
N VAL A 338 34.39 19.72 -24.11
CA VAL A 338 35.59 20.45 -23.69
C VAL A 338 35.53 20.59 -22.17
N ASP A 339 36.59 20.16 -21.48
CA ASP A 339 36.76 20.27 -20.03
C ASP A 339 35.63 19.65 -19.18
N ALA A 340 35.12 18.48 -19.59
CA ALA A 340 34.11 17.74 -18.82
C ALA A 340 34.44 17.67 -17.33
N LEU A 341 33.48 18.04 -16.46
CA LEU A 341 33.63 18.12 -15.00
C LEU A 341 33.61 16.75 -14.31
N TYR A 342 33.47 15.68 -15.09
CA TYR A 342 33.37 14.31 -14.62
C TYR A 342 34.33 13.39 -15.40
N SER A 343 34.60 12.23 -14.82
CA SER A 343 35.20 11.06 -15.49
C SER A 343 34.25 9.88 -15.42
N PHE A 344 34.27 9.04 -16.47
CA PHE A 344 33.53 7.79 -16.53
C PHE A 344 34.52 6.63 -16.54
N ASN A 345 34.37 5.69 -15.61
CA ASN A 345 35.20 4.49 -15.49
C ASN A 345 34.32 3.24 -15.55
N TYR A 346 34.83 2.11 -16.03
CA TYR A 346 34.09 0.84 -16.01
C TYR A 346 35.01 -0.37 -15.81
N THR A 347 34.45 -1.42 -15.20
CA THR A 347 35.09 -2.75 -15.05
C THR A 347 34.66 -3.65 -16.21
N GLN A 348 35.52 -4.56 -16.67
CA GLN A 348 35.21 -5.42 -17.81
C GLN A 348 34.38 -6.66 -17.47
N ASN A 349 34.66 -7.32 -16.34
CA ASN A 349 33.95 -8.54 -15.92
C ASN A 349 33.98 -8.72 -14.38
N PRO A 350 32.82 -8.71 -13.70
CA PRO A 350 31.53 -8.26 -14.22
C PRO A 350 31.58 -6.77 -14.60
N PHE A 351 30.76 -6.36 -15.55
CA PHE A 351 30.60 -4.98 -15.96
C PHE A 351 29.97 -4.17 -14.83
N THR A 352 30.68 -3.12 -14.44
CA THR A 352 30.22 -2.08 -13.52
C THR A 352 30.71 -0.74 -14.06
N PHE A 353 30.08 0.37 -13.70
CA PHE A 353 30.55 1.69 -14.07
C PHE A 353 30.48 2.69 -12.91
N GLN A 354 31.35 3.69 -12.99
CA GLN A 354 31.44 4.80 -12.05
C GLN A 354 31.46 6.12 -12.78
N VAL A 355 30.76 7.11 -12.23
CA VAL A 355 30.88 8.52 -12.62
C VAL A 355 31.48 9.28 -11.44
N VAL A 356 32.60 9.95 -11.66
CA VAL A 356 33.36 10.64 -10.62
C VAL A 356 33.50 12.11 -10.99
N ARG A 357 33.27 13.01 -10.04
CA ARG A 357 33.49 14.44 -10.23
C ARG A 357 34.98 14.77 -10.15
N LYS A 358 35.51 15.48 -11.15
CA LYS A 358 36.96 15.75 -11.24
C LYS A 358 37.46 16.74 -10.18
N SER A 359 36.63 17.68 -9.73
CA SER A 359 37.07 18.76 -8.84
C SER A 359 37.45 18.28 -7.44
N ASP A 360 36.85 17.19 -6.97
CA ASP A 360 36.99 16.67 -5.61
C ASP A 360 37.20 15.15 -5.55
N GLY A 361 37.08 14.45 -6.68
CA GLY A 361 37.16 12.99 -6.73
C GLY A 361 35.94 12.27 -6.15
N TYR A 362 34.83 12.97 -5.88
CA TYR A 362 33.64 12.35 -5.30
C TYR A 362 32.91 11.48 -6.34
N THR A 363 32.61 10.23 -5.98
CA THR A 363 31.85 9.31 -6.82
C THR A 363 30.36 9.68 -6.81
N LEU A 364 29.83 10.06 -7.96
CA LEU A 364 28.45 10.50 -8.17
C LEU A 364 27.49 9.32 -8.41
N PHE A 365 28.02 8.25 -8.98
CA PHE A 365 27.28 7.01 -9.23
C PHE A 365 28.28 5.87 -9.28
N ASP A 366 27.98 4.76 -8.61
CA ASP A 366 28.81 3.56 -8.58
C ASP A 366 27.97 2.30 -8.68
N SER A 367 27.94 1.69 -9.87
CA SER A 367 27.08 0.55 -10.13
C SER A 367 27.60 -0.78 -9.57
N SER A 368 28.71 -0.79 -8.82
CA SER A 368 29.35 -2.04 -8.39
C SER A 368 28.74 -2.69 -7.15
N GLY A 369 27.82 -2.01 -6.45
CA GLY A 369 27.26 -2.49 -5.19
C GLY A 369 26.45 -3.78 -5.31
N ILE A 370 25.61 -3.87 -6.34
CA ILE A 370 24.72 -5.01 -6.61
C ILE A 370 24.77 -5.34 -8.10
N SER A 371 24.81 -6.63 -8.43
CA SER A 371 24.82 -7.14 -9.80
C SER A 371 23.73 -6.53 -10.68
N LEU A 372 24.14 -6.04 -11.86
CA LEU A 372 23.25 -5.60 -12.93
C LEU A 372 22.42 -6.78 -13.45
N VAL A 373 21.10 -6.60 -13.51
CA VAL A 373 20.15 -7.57 -14.09
C VAL A 373 19.30 -6.86 -15.13
N MET A 374 19.19 -7.45 -16.32
CA MET A 374 18.41 -6.90 -17.43
C MET A 374 17.62 -8.02 -18.05
N LYS A 375 16.32 -8.08 -17.74
CA LYS A 375 15.33 -9.01 -18.29
C LYS A 375 14.22 -8.21 -18.97
N ASP A 376 13.29 -8.90 -19.62
CA ASP A 376 12.20 -8.22 -20.34
C ASP A 376 11.27 -7.41 -19.42
N GLN A 377 10.92 -7.95 -18.24
CA GLN A 377 10.04 -7.28 -17.28
C GLN A 377 10.67 -7.13 -15.90
N TYR A 378 12.01 -7.12 -15.84
CA TYR A 378 12.75 -6.90 -14.59
C TYR A 378 14.15 -6.34 -14.88
N LEU A 379 14.37 -5.10 -14.46
CA LEU A 379 15.64 -4.39 -14.56
C LEU A 379 16.09 -4.08 -13.14
N GLN A 380 17.33 -4.43 -12.81
CA GLN A 380 17.93 -4.12 -11.52
C GLN A 380 19.29 -3.45 -11.72
N VAL A 381 19.47 -2.32 -11.08
CA VAL A 381 20.76 -1.62 -10.99
C VAL A 381 20.81 -0.88 -9.67
N SER A 382 22.00 -0.81 -9.07
CA SER A 382 22.21 -0.05 -7.84
C SER A 382 23.23 1.05 -8.06
N THR A 383 23.26 2.01 -7.15
CA THR A 383 24.45 2.80 -6.89
C THR A 383 24.85 2.63 -5.43
N THR A 384 26.15 2.44 -5.17
CA THR A 384 26.71 2.58 -3.82
C THR A 384 26.60 4.03 -3.38
N LEU A 385 26.26 4.24 -2.11
CA LEU A 385 26.14 5.54 -1.47
C LEU A 385 27.26 5.69 -0.43
N GLY A 386 27.93 6.84 -0.44
CA GLY A 386 28.85 7.19 0.65
C GLY A 386 28.08 7.28 1.96
N SER A 387 28.71 6.88 3.07
CA SER A 387 28.10 6.97 4.41
C SER A 387 27.74 8.40 4.82
N ASP A 388 28.32 9.39 4.15
CA ASP A 388 28.11 10.82 4.35
C ASP A 388 27.06 11.43 3.41
N LEU A 389 26.50 10.65 2.48
CA LEU A 389 25.57 11.13 1.46
C LEU A 389 24.14 11.20 2.01
N SER A 390 23.52 12.36 1.89
CA SER A 390 22.09 12.55 2.13
C SER A 390 21.33 12.59 0.81
N VAL A 391 20.28 11.77 0.70
CA VAL A 391 19.48 11.60 -0.52
C VAL A 391 18.09 12.22 -0.35
N TYR A 392 17.64 12.95 -1.37
CA TYR A 392 16.35 13.65 -1.41
C TYR A 392 15.64 13.41 -2.75
N GLY A 393 14.32 13.38 -2.75
CA GLY A 393 13.50 13.22 -3.97
C GLY A 393 12.86 11.84 -4.10
N ILE A 394 12.83 11.31 -5.32
CA ILE A 394 12.16 10.04 -5.67
C ILE A 394 10.67 10.10 -5.33
N GLY A 395 9.99 11.14 -5.83
CA GLY A 395 8.57 11.36 -5.62
C GLY A 395 7.70 10.68 -6.67
N GLU A 396 6.39 10.59 -6.51
CA GLU A 396 5.60 11.27 -5.48
C GLU A 396 5.12 10.32 -4.37
N SER A 397 5.45 10.66 -3.13
CA SER A 397 5.01 9.95 -1.94
C SER A 397 5.10 10.87 -0.72
N THR A 398 4.16 10.74 0.21
CA THR A 398 4.22 11.43 1.50
C THR A 398 5.17 10.74 2.45
N ARG A 399 6.05 11.52 3.08
CA ARG A 399 7.01 11.04 4.08
C ARG A 399 7.10 12.02 5.23
N ASP A 400 7.44 11.49 6.40
CA ASP A 400 7.66 12.30 7.60
C ASP A 400 8.92 13.16 7.49
N ASN A 401 9.91 12.72 6.70
CA ASN A 401 11.18 13.40 6.49
C ASN A 401 11.45 13.65 5.00
N PHE A 402 12.03 14.81 4.70
CA PHE A 402 12.45 15.15 3.33
C PHE A 402 13.67 14.33 2.87
N LYS A 403 14.58 14.01 3.80
CA LYS A 403 15.74 13.13 3.58
C LYS A 403 15.29 11.67 3.66
N MET A 404 15.78 10.85 2.72
CA MET A 404 15.61 9.39 2.77
C MET A 404 16.45 8.73 3.86
N ALA A 405 15.88 7.70 4.48
CA ALA A 405 16.51 6.82 5.44
C ALA A 405 16.83 5.45 4.85
N SER A 406 17.77 4.73 5.45
CA SER A 406 17.99 3.32 5.11
C SER A 406 16.75 2.50 5.49
N GLY A 407 16.33 1.63 4.59
CA GLY A 407 15.05 0.90 4.64
C GLY A 407 13.92 1.58 3.87
N ASP A 408 14.07 2.86 3.48
CA ASP A 408 13.04 3.53 2.70
C ASP A 408 12.92 2.90 1.31
N LYS A 409 11.71 2.48 0.98
CA LYS A 409 11.32 2.00 -0.34
C LYS A 409 10.31 2.94 -0.95
N GLN A 410 10.48 3.26 -2.22
CA GLN A 410 9.63 4.17 -2.97
C GLN A 410 9.14 3.52 -4.25
N THR A 411 7.87 3.18 -4.26
CA THR A 411 7.17 2.71 -5.46
C THR A 411 6.85 3.93 -6.33
N LEU A 412 7.23 3.90 -7.60
CA LEU A 412 6.91 4.91 -8.60
C LEU A 412 5.90 4.31 -9.58
N TRP A 413 4.63 4.63 -9.36
CA TRP A 413 3.51 4.26 -10.21
C TRP A 413 2.36 5.23 -9.94
N ALA A 414 2.00 6.02 -10.94
CA ALA A 414 0.94 7.01 -10.81
C ALA A 414 -0.38 6.34 -10.38
N ARG A 415 -0.94 6.82 -9.27
CA ARG A 415 -2.15 6.27 -8.65
C ARG A 415 -2.92 7.32 -7.87
N ASP A 416 -4.24 7.32 -8.05
CA ASP A 416 -5.18 8.00 -7.17
C ASP A 416 -5.12 7.39 -5.77
N GLN A 417 -4.25 7.97 -4.94
CA GLN A 417 -4.02 7.61 -3.55
C GLN A 417 -3.90 8.90 -2.76
N GLY A 418 -4.80 9.10 -1.80
CA GLY A 418 -4.76 10.26 -0.91
C GLY A 418 -3.40 10.40 -0.22
N SER A 419 -2.78 11.58 -0.35
CA SER A 419 -1.46 11.90 0.20
C SER A 419 -1.38 11.86 1.73
N ALA A 420 -2.51 11.74 2.44
CA ALA A 420 -2.50 11.51 3.88
C ALA A 420 -1.95 10.12 4.27
N THR A 421 -1.90 9.17 3.33
CA THR A 421 -1.27 7.87 3.55
C THR A 421 0.23 7.97 3.28
N PRO A 422 1.09 7.78 4.29
CA PRO A 422 2.53 7.89 4.10
C PRO A 422 3.12 6.64 3.43
N ILE A 423 4.27 6.78 2.78
CA ILE A 423 5.12 5.69 2.25
C ILE A 423 4.35 4.80 1.25
N VAL A 424 3.54 5.40 0.39
CA VAL A 424 2.88 4.73 -0.75
C VAL A 424 3.07 5.55 -2.03
N ASN A 425 2.97 4.92 -3.19
CA ASN A 425 2.92 5.63 -4.46
C ASN A 425 1.63 6.47 -4.56
N THR A 426 1.76 7.68 -5.09
CA THR A 426 0.65 8.63 -5.27
C THR A 426 0.59 9.07 -6.74
N TYR A 427 0.32 10.34 -7.02
CA TYR A 427 -0.11 10.83 -8.32
C TYR A 427 1.03 10.85 -9.36
N GLY A 428 2.20 11.36 -8.97
CA GLY A 428 3.36 11.51 -9.84
C GLY A 428 4.45 10.43 -9.72
N SER A 429 5.26 10.31 -10.78
CA SER A 429 6.47 9.48 -10.83
C SER A 429 7.68 10.30 -11.26
N HIS A 430 8.61 10.51 -10.34
CA HIS A 430 9.82 11.32 -10.49
C HIS A 430 11.04 10.51 -10.06
N PRO A 431 11.60 9.66 -10.94
CA PRO A 431 12.81 8.86 -10.68
C PRO A 431 14.09 9.70 -10.71
N PHE A 432 14.09 10.81 -9.95
CA PHE A 432 15.21 11.72 -9.77
C PHE A 432 15.54 11.83 -8.28
N TYR A 433 16.84 11.76 -7.95
CA TYR A 433 17.32 12.11 -6.63
C TYR A 433 18.39 13.19 -6.67
N LEU A 434 18.41 14.00 -5.61
CA LEU A 434 19.46 14.95 -5.26
C LEU A 434 20.30 14.35 -4.13
N GLY A 435 21.59 14.15 -4.36
CA GLY A 435 22.55 13.73 -3.34
C GLY A 435 23.35 14.93 -2.82
N ILE A 436 23.49 15.06 -1.50
CA ILE A 436 24.31 16.10 -0.84
C ILE A 436 25.25 15.42 0.16
N ASN A 437 26.56 15.58 -0.03
CA ASN A 437 27.57 15.01 0.87
C ASN A 437 27.83 15.91 2.09
N SER A 438 28.63 15.43 3.04
CA SER A 438 28.95 16.16 4.28
C SER A 438 29.68 17.49 4.07
N ALA A 439 30.37 17.65 2.93
CA ALA A 439 31.02 18.89 2.51
C ALA A 439 30.05 19.89 1.84
N GLY A 440 28.76 19.56 1.73
CA GLY A 440 27.74 20.38 1.08
C GLY A 440 27.78 20.33 -0.45
N GLN A 441 28.57 19.44 -1.03
CA GLN A 441 28.64 19.25 -2.47
C GLN A 441 27.52 18.31 -2.92
N ALA A 442 26.89 18.66 -4.03
CA ALA A 442 25.69 18.03 -4.51
C ALA A 442 25.84 17.48 -5.93
N HIS A 443 25.07 16.45 -6.26
CA HIS A 443 24.86 15.93 -7.61
C HIS A 443 23.41 15.47 -7.76
N GLY A 444 22.98 15.22 -8.99
CA GLY A 444 21.65 14.69 -9.25
C GLY A 444 21.68 13.55 -10.26
N VAL A 445 20.76 12.61 -10.11
CA VAL A 445 20.63 11.47 -11.02
C VAL A 445 19.17 11.27 -11.37
N LEU A 446 18.88 11.29 -12.67
CA LEU A 446 17.58 10.92 -13.24
C LEU A 446 17.72 9.55 -13.91
N LEU A 447 16.83 8.61 -13.60
CA LEU A 447 16.59 7.44 -14.44
C LEU A 447 15.40 7.73 -15.36
N LEU A 448 15.64 7.95 -16.66
CA LEU A 448 14.59 8.22 -17.63
C LEU A 448 13.88 6.90 -18.03
N ASN A 449 12.95 6.46 -17.18
CA ASN A 449 12.14 5.27 -17.37
C ASN A 449 10.72 5.55 -16.81
N SER A 450 9.68 5.17 -17.55
CA SER A 450 8.28 5.44 -17.20
C SER A 450 7.50 4.18 -16.77
N ASN A 451 8.16 3.03 -16.71
CA ASN A 451 7.56 1.81 -16.21
C ASN A 451 7.45 1.86 -14.67
N GLY A 452 6.54 1.06 -14.10
CA GLY A 452 6.47 0.89 -12.66
C GLY A 452 7.82 0.44 -12.10
N MET A 453 8.28 1.08 -11.04
CA MET A 453 9.56 0.74 -10.42
C MET A 453 9.53 0.94 -8.92
N ASP A 454 10.30 0.13 -8.22
CA ASP A 454 10.65 0.34 -6.83
C ASP A 454 12.07 0.94 -6.78
N VAL A 455 12.25 1.97 -5.96
CA VAL A 455 13.57 2.50 -5.62
C VAL A 455 13.77 2.40 -4.11
N THR A 456 14.70 1.54 -3.69
CA THR A 456 14.98 1.27 -2.28
C THR A 456 16.32 1.85 -1.89
N MET A 457 16.35 2.61 -0.79
CA MET A 457 17.59 2.94 -0.09
C MET A 457 17.85 1.90 0.99
N ASP A 458 18.88 1.08 0.84
CA ASP A 458 19.15 -0.03 1.75
C ASP A 458 20.65 -0.29 1.84
N SER A 459 21.15 -0.48 3.06
CA SER A 459 22.50 -0.99 3.33
C SER A 459 23.62 -0.23 2.61
N GLY A 460 23.50 1.10 2.49
CA GLY A 460 24.47 1.94 1.78
C GLY A 460 24.34 1.90 0.25
N HIS A 461 23.21 1.44 -0.27
CA HIS A 461 22.89 1.43 -1.70
C HIS A 461 21.58 2.14 -1.97
N LEU A 462 21.45 2.69 -3.18
CA LEU A 462 20.16 3.03 -3.77
C LEU A 462 19.91 2.08 -4.94
N VAL A 463 18.87 1.26 -4.84
CA VAL A 463 18.59 0.15 -5.76
C VAL A 463 17.33 0.45 -6.55
N TYR A 464 17.43 0.41 -7.88
CA TYR A 464 16.32 0.56 -8.81
C TYR A 464 15.87 -0.83 -9.27
N GLN A 465 14.59 -1.11 -9.17
CA GLN A 465 13.94 -2.33 -9.66
C GLN A 465 12.74 -1.94 -10.55
N ALA A 466 12.92 -1.93 -11.87
CA ALA A 466 11.89 -1.51 -12.82
C ALA A 466 11.30 -2.71 -13.58
N ILE A 467 10.01 -2.63 -13.95
CA ILE A 467 9.29 -3.73 -14.62
C ILE A 467 9.34 -3.69 -16.15
N GLY A 468 10.21 -2.87 -16.74
CA GLY A 468 10.32 -2.75 -18.19
C GLY A 468 11.18 -1.57 -18.65
N GLY A 469 11.16 -1.36 -19.96
CA GLY A 469 11.89 -0.26 -20.60
C GLY A 469 13.40 -0.52 -20.70
N VAL A 470 14.19 0.54 -20.51
CA VAL A 470 15.66 0.56 -20.57
C VAL A 470 16.23 1.28 -19.35
N LEU A 471 17.53 1.16 -19.09
CA LEU A 471 18.21 1.99 -18.09
C LEU A 471 18.83 3.20 -18.80
N ASP A 472 18.25 4.38 -18.61
CA ASP A 472 18.70 5.62 -19.27
C ASP A 472 19.01 6.70 -18.21
N PHE A 473 20.21 6.63 -17.65
CA PHE A 473 20.65 7.52 -16.59
C PHE A 473 21.15 8.85 -17.14
N ASN A 474 20.72 9.95 -16.56
CA ASN A 474 21.26 11.29 -16.78
C ASN A 474 21.78 11.81 -15.44
N ILE A 475 23.10 11.98 -15.33
CA ILE A 475 23.79 12.35 -14.10
C ILE A 475 24.31 13.77 -14.25
N VAL A 476 23.87 14.68 -13.37
CA VAL A 476 24.27 16.10 -13.36
C VAL A 476 25.24 16.37 -12.21
N VAL A 477 26.30 17.13 -12.50
CA VAL A 477 27.49 17.20 -11.65
C VAL A 477 27.36 18.19 -10.49
N GLY A 478 26.56 19.26 -10.57
CA GLY A 478 26.43 20.29 -9.52
C GLY A 478 27.50 21.41 -9.61
N PRO A 479 28.18 21.83 -8.52
CA PRO A 479 28.32 21.15 -7.23
C PRO A 479 27.44 21.65 -6.08
N THR A 480 26.58 22.63 -6.29
CA THR A 480 25.64 23.08 -5.24
C THR A 480 24.23 22.57 -5.53
N PRO A 481 23.34 22.39 -4.54
CA PRO A 481 21.95 21.99 -4.78
C PRO A 481 21.24 22.84 -5.85
N ALA A 482 21.41 24.16 -5.83
CA ALA A 482 20.83 25.07 -6.82
C ALA A 482 21.35 24.82 -8.25
N LYS A 483 22.66 24.54 -8.40
CA LYS A 483 23.25 24.15 -9.70
C LYS A 483 22.72 22.81 -10.19
N VAL A 484 22.57 21.82 -9.30
CA VAL A 484 21.97 20.52 -9.64
C VAL A 484 20.55 20.70 -10.17
N VAL A 485 19.70 21.45 -9.46
CA VAL A 485 18.33 21.75 -9.91
C VAL A 485 18.34 22.50 -11.24
N SER A 486 19.28 23.43 -11.42
CA SER A 486 19.41 24.16 -12.69
C SER A 486 19.82 23.25 -13.85
N GLN A 487 20.76 22.33 -13.64
CA GLN A 487 21.18 21.37 -14.65
C GLN A 487 20.07 20.38 -14.97
N TYR A 488 19.42 19.83 -13.94
CA TYR A 488 18.28 18.93 -14.10
C TYR A 488 17.15 19.59 -14.91
N THR A 489 16.75 20.82 -14.57
CA THR A 489 15.71 21.54 -15.32
C THR A 489 16.18 22.07 -16.69
N LYS A 490 17.49 22.16 -16.96
CA LYS A 490 18.01 22.32 -18.33
C LYS A 490 17.73 21.06 -19.15
N LEU A 491 17.85 19.87 -18.55
CA LEU A 491 17.58 18.59 -19.22
C LEU A 491 16.09 18.40 -19.52
N ILE A 492 15.25 18.48 -18.48
CA ILE A 492 13.82 18.11 -18.58
C ILE A 492 12.90 19.25 -19.03
N GLY A 493 13.40 20.50 -19.03
CA GLY A 493 12.60 21.70 -19.26
C GLY A 493 12.49 22.56 -18.00
N ARG A 494 12.57 23.88 -18.19
CA ARG A 494 12.46 24.85 -17.09
C ARG A 494 11.01 24.99 -16.64
N PRO A 495 10.74 25.20 -15.33
CA PRO A 495 9.42 25.54 -14.85
C PRO A 495 8.84 26.73 -15.64
N LYS A 496 7.54 26.67 -15.98
CA LYS A 496 6.85 27.78 -16.65
C LYS A 496 6.78 28.98 -15.69
N LEU A 497 6.92 30.18 -16.25
CA LEU A 497 6.58 31.39 -15.52
C LEU A 497 5.06 31.44 -15.36
N MET A 498 4.60 31.49 -14.12
CA MET A 498 3.18 31.54 -13.82
C MET A 498 2.65 32.98 -13.89
N PRO A 499 1.38 33.18 -14.29
CA PRO A 499 0.78 34.50 -14.31
C PRO A 499 0.72 35.08 -12.89
N TYR A 500 0.95 36.39 -12.74
CA TYR A 500 1.14 37.00 -11.42
C TYR A 500 -0.02 36.75 -10.44
N TRP A 501 -1.26 36.68 -10.93
CA TRP A 501 -2.45 36.43 -10.11
C TRP A 501 -2.43 35.06 -9.42
N SER A 502 -1.70 34.06 -9.95
CA SER A 502 -1.68 32.70 -9.38
C SER A 502 -0.81 32.59 -8.12
N TYR A 503 -0.10 33.67 -7.74
CA TYR A 503 0.62 33.75 -6.47
C TYR A 503 -0.28 34.27 -5.33
N GLY A 504 -1.48 34.76 -5.65
CA GLY A 504 -2.46 35.24 -4.69
C GLY A 504 -3.13 34.11 -3.89
N PHE A 505 -4.16 34.44 -3.11
CA PHE A 505 -4.88 33.42 -2.33
C PHE A 505 -5.99 32.77 -3.17
N HIS A 506 -6.09 31.44 -3.09
CA HIS A 506 -7.05 30.62 -3.82
C HIS A 506 -8.05 29.96 -2.87
N GLN A 507 -9.34 29.98 -3.20
CA GLN A 507 -10.40 29.26 -2.48
C GLN A 507 -11.05 28.22 -3.38
N CYS A 508 -11.08 26.96 -2.93
CA CYS A 508 -11.77 25.85 -3.58
C CYS A 508 -12.52 24.99 -2.55
N ARG A 509 -13.50 24.20 -3.00
CA ARG A 509 -14.16 23.16 -2.22
C ARG A 509 -14.95 22.24 -3.15
N TRP A 510 -14.80 20.92 -2.97
CA TRP A 510 -15.79 19.94 -3.41
C TRP A 510 -17.09 20.08 -2.59
N GLY A 511 -18.19 20.43 -3.25
CA GLY A 511 -19.53 20.56 -2.68
C GLY A 511 -20.11 21.97 -2.72
N TYR A 512 -19.56 22.89 -3.51
CA TYR A 512 -20.25 24.17 -3.76
C TYR A 512 -21.41 23.93 -4.73
N GLY A 513 -22.62 23.73 -4.22
CA GLY A 513 -23.74 23.26 -5.03
C GLY A 513 -24.48 24.31 -5.89
N SER A 514 -23.99 25.54 -6.07
CA SER A 514 -24.59 26.54 -6.99
C SER A 514 -23.71 27.78 -7.20
N VAL A 515 -24.01 28.57 -8.24
CA VAL A 515 -23.39 29.90 -8.46
C VAL A 515 -23.60 30.83 -7.26
N ASP A 516 -24.78 30.78 -6.63
CA ASP A 516 -25.12 31.63 -5.49
C ASP A 516 -24.31 31.25 -4.24
N ALA A 517 -23.92 29.97 -4.09
CA ALA A 517 -22.98 29.54 -3.07
C ALA A 517 -21.57 30.13 -3.30
N LEU A 518 -21.05 30.06 -4.53
CA LEU A 518 -19.76 30.68 -4.89
C LEU A 518 -19.76 32.19 -4.62
N ARG A 519 -20.81 32.90 -5.06
CA ARG A 519 -20.98 34.34 -4.81
C ARG A 519 -21.04 34.66 -3.31
N THR A 520 -21.70 33.81 -2.51
CA THR A 520 -21.74 33.96 -1.05
C THR A 520 -20.35 33.84 -0.42
N VAL A 521 -19.52 32.90 -0.89
CA VAL A 521 -18.14 32.76 -0.42
C VAL A 521 -17.32 34.01 -0.74
N VAL A 522 -17.34 34.46 -2.00
CA VAL A 522 -16.59 35.64 -2.46
C VAL A 522 -17.00 36.91 -1.69
N SER A 523 -18.31 37.12 -1.50
CA SER A 523 -18.82 38.26 -0.73
C SER A 523 -18.44 38.21 0.75
N LYS A 524 -18.32 37.01 1.35
CA LYS A 524 -17.82 36.85 2.71
C LYS A 524 -16.33 37.20 2.83
N TYR A 525 -15.48 36.76 1.90
CA TYR A 525 -14.08 37.21 1.86
C TYR A 525 -13.99 38.73 1.78
N LYS A 526 -14.73 39.34 0.85
CA LYS A 526 -14.76 40.79 0.65
C LYS A 526 -15.25 41.55 1.88
N SER A 527 -16.37 41.13 2.48
CA SER A 527 -16.95 41.81 3.66
C SER A 527 -16.12 41.66 4.93
N ASN A 528 -15.27 40.62 5.01
CA ASN A 528 -14.32 40.43 6.11
C ASN A 528 -12.92 40.99 5.80
N ASN A 529 -12.74 41.72 4.69
CA ASN A 529 -11.46 42.28 4.25
C ASN A 529 -10.33 41.22 4.14
N LEU A 530 -10.68 40.00 3.71
CA LEU A 530 -9.72 38.93 3.46
C LEU A 530 -9.34 38.91 1.98
N PRO A 531 -8.02 38.89 1.63
CA PRO A 531 -7.59 38.76 0.25
C PRO A 531 -8.10 37.46 -0.39
N LEU A 532 -8.64 37.57 -1.60
CA LEU A 532 -9.04 36.44 -2.43
C LEU A 532 -8.81 36.80 -3.88
N ASP A 533 -7.82 36.18 -4.51
CA ASP A 533 -7.49 36.41 -5.91
C ASP A 533 -8.23 35.44 -6.82
N VAL A 534 -8.44 34.19 -6.39
CA VAL A 534 -8.99 33.13 -7.23
C VAL A 534 -10.06 32.32 -6.51
N ILE A 535 -11.26 32.26 -7.09
CA ILE A 535 -12.32 31.35 -6.66
C ILE A 535 -12.41 30.18 -7.64
N TRP A 536 -12.51 28.97 -7.11
CA TRP A 536 -12.51 27.74 -7.89
C TRP A 536 -13.88 27.09 -7.83
N SER A 537 -14.18 26.28 -8.84
CA SER A 537 -15.31 25.36 -8.79
C SER A 537 -14.85 23.95 -9.10
N ASP A 538 -15.13 23.06 -8.16
CA ASP A 538 -15.01 21.61 -8.33
C ASP A 538 -16.14 21.08 -9.25
N ILE A 539 -16.23 19.75 -9.41
CA ILE A 539 -17.13 19.05 -10.35
C ILE A 539 -18.62 19.37 -10.18
N ASP A 540 -19.03 20.01 -9.08
CA ASP A 540 -20.41 20.40 -8.78
C ASP A 540 -21.03 21.34 -9.83
N TYR A 541 -20.20 22.10 -10.57
CA TYR A 541 -20.71 23.00 -11.61
C TYR A 541 -21.25 22.24 -12.82
N MET A 542 -20.78 21.01 -13.04
CA MET A 542 -21.04 20.21 -14.22
C MET A 542 -22.43 19.56 -14.14
N LYS A 543 -23.09 19.39 -15.29
CA LYS A 543 -24.34 18.60 -15.35
C LYS A 543 -23.99 17.13 -15.16
N SER A 544 -24.43 16.53 -14.05
CA SER A 544 -24.16 15.12 -13.73
C SER A 544 -22.66 14.76 -13.77
N TYR A 545 -21.76 15.71 -13.46
CA TYR A 545 -20.31 15.52 -13.52
C TYR A 545 -19.73 15.31 -14.93
N HIS A 546 -20.47 15.69 -15.99
CA HIS A 546 -19.96 15.66 -17.37
C HIS A 546 -19.05 16.88 -17.62
N ASP A 547 -17.80 16.65 -18.02
CA ASP A 547 -16.89 17.71 -18.42
C ASP A 547 -17.50 18.66 -19.47
N PHE A 548 -17.03 19.90 -19.48
CA PHE A 548 -17.44 20.96 -20.43
C PHE A 548 -18.91 21.40 -20.35
N THR A 549 -19.69 20.87 -19.41
CA THR A 549 -21.11 21.23 -19.22
C THR A 549 -21.33 22.14 -18.02
N LEU A 550 -22.54 22.68 -17.89
CA LEU A 550 -23.03 23.40 -16.72
C LEU A 550 -24.34 22.75 -16.24
N ASP A 551 -24.50 22.54 -14.94
CA ASP A 551 -25.77 22.13 -14.36
C ASP A 551 -26.83 23.21 -14.66
N PRO A 552 -27.91 22.88 -15.39
CA PRO A 552 -28.86 23.89 -15.85
C PRO A 552 -29.73 24.51 -14.73
N THR A 553 -29.75 23.91 -13.54
CA THR A 553 -30.55 24.36 -12.40
C THR A 553 -29.71 25.18 -11.42
N ASN A 554 -28.57 24.62 -11.00
CA ASN A 554 -27.72 25.17 -9.96
C ASN A 554 -26.62 26.09 -10.52
N PHE A 555 -26.20 25.83 -11.76
CA PHE A 555 -25.17 26.57 -12.49
C PHE A 555 -25.64 27.07 -13.86
N PRO A 556 -26.85 27.66 -13.98
CA PRO A 556 -27.37 28.06 -15.27
C PRO A 556 -26.43 29.06 -15.95
N GLN A 557 -26.17 28.84 -17.24
CA GLN A 557 -25.19 29.60 -18.02
C GLN A 557 -25.33 31.13 -17.87
N ALA A 558 -26.56 31.65 -17.86
CA ALA A 558 -26.80 33.09 -17.68
C ALA A 558 -26.31 33.60 -16.31
N LYS A 559 -26.50 32.84 -15.22
CA LYS A 559 -25.98 33.22 -13.90
C LYS A 559 -24.46 33.08 -13.83
N MET A 560 -23.91 32.04 -14.45
CA MET A 560 -22.44 31.86 -14.50
C MET A 560 -21.77 33.00 -15.26
N ALA A 561 -22.32 33.43 -16.40
CA ALA A 561 -21.79 34.57 -17.15
C ALA A 561 -21.77 35.86 -16.30
N ILE A 562 -22.88 36.17 -15.61
CA ILE A 562 -22.95 37.33 -14.69
C ILE A 562 -21.94 37.19 -13.55
N PHE A 563 -21.77 35.99 -12.99
CA PHE A 563 -20.79 35.75 -11.94
C PHE A 563 -19.35 35.96 -12.45
N MET A 564 -19.01 35.55 -13.67
CA MET A 564 -17.70 35.83 -14.27
C MET A 564 -17.46 37.34 -14.41
N ASP A 565 -18.46 38.10 -14.88
CA ASP A 565 -18.36 39.56 -14.96
C ASP A 565 -18.09 40.20 -13.59
N GLU A 566 -18.76 39.74 -12.53
CA GLU A 566 -18.54 40.21 -11.15
C GLU A 566 -17.12 39.91 -10.64
N ILE A 567 -16.62 38.70 -10.92
CA ILE A 567 -15.27 38.24 -10.56
C ILE A 567 -14.22 39.10 -11.27
N HIS A 568 -14.32 39.24 -12.59
CA HIS A 568 -13.35 40.00 -13.38
C HIS A 568 -13.41 41.50 -13.10
N ALA A 569 -14.60 42.09 -12.89
CA ALA A 569 -14.74 43.49 -12.50
C ALA A 569 -14.11 43.80 -11.13
N SER A 570 -14.01 42.78 -10.26
CA SER A 570 -13.34 42.89 -8.96
C SER A 570 -11.84 42.59 -9.02
N GLY A 571 -11.28 42.34 -10.21
CA GLY A 571 -9.87 41.99 -10.42
C GLY A 571 -9.53 40.54 -10.03
N GLN A 572 -10.53 39.72 -9.72
CA GLN A 572 -10.38 38.32 -9.31
C GLN A 572 -10.36 37.40 -10.54
N LYS A 573 -10.10 36.11 -10.29
CA LYS A 573 -9.94 35.06 -11.29
C LYS A 573 -10.79 33.84 -10.98
N PHE A 574 -11.16 33.09 -12.01
CA PHE A 574 -11.93 31.86 -11.88
C PHE A 574 -11.20 30.65 -12.49
N VAL A 575 -11.16 29.53 -11.75
CA VAL A 575 -10.55 28.27 -12.20
C VAL A 575 -11.53 27.11 -11.98
N PRO A 576 -12.12 26.55 -13.05
CA PRO A 576 -12.85 25.28 -12.96
C PRO A 576 -11.91 24.07 -13.02
N ILE A 577 -12.32 22.97 -12.40
CA ILE A 577 -11.77 21.63 -12.62
C ILE A 577 -12.23 21.05 -13.95
N ILE A 578 -11.42 20.20 -14.58
CA ILE A 578 -11.80 19.27 -15.64
C ILE A 578 -11.13 17.92 -15.40
N ASP A 579 -11.83 16.84 -15.69
CA ASP A 579 -11.32 15.48 -15.59
C ASP A 579 -10.99 14.92 -16.98
N PRO A 580 -10.29 13.77 -17.10
CA PRO A 580 -10.04 13.14 -18.38
C PRO A 580 -11.14 12.13 -18.77
N GLY A 581 -12.02 11.74 -17.84
CA GLY A 581 -13.05 10.72 -18.06
C GLY A 581 -14.27 11.27 -18.78
N ILE A 582 -14.39 11.00 -20.09
CA ILE A 582 -15.54 11.42 -20.89
C ILE A 582 -16.67 10.38 -20.75
N PRO A 583 -17.89 10.77 -20.36
CA PRO A 583 -18.99 9.82 -20.15
C PRO A 583 -19.35 9.06 -21.43
N ASP A 584 -19.63 7.77 -21.28
CA ASP A 584 -20.11 6.89 -22.37
C ASP A 584 -21.59 7.19 -22.70
N ASP A 585 -21.86 8.38 -23.23
CA ASP A 585 -23.21 8.89 -23.53
C ASP A 585 -23.31 9.42 -24.96
N ASN A 586 -24.14 8.78 -25.79
CA ASN A 586 -24.39 9.19 -27.18
C ASN A 586 -25.08 10.56 -27.33
N ASN A 587 -25.61 11.14 -26.25
CA ASN A 587 -26.14 12.49 -26.24
C ASN A 587 -25.09 13.55 -25.86
N ASP A 588 -23.90 13.12 -25.46
CA ASP A 588 -22.80 14.00 -25.08
C ASP A 588 -21.95 14.35 -26.31
N TYR A 589 -21.74 15.64 -26.53
CA TYR A 589 -20.98 16.13 -27.68
C TYR A 589 -19.49 15.77 -27.59
N ALA A 590 -18.89 15.86 -26.40
CA ALA A 590 -17.49 15.53 -26.20
C ALA A 590 -17.26 14.05 -26.53
N TYR A 591 -18.15 13.18 -26.03
CA TYR A 591 -18.12 11.75 -26.34
C TYR A 591 -18.25 11.47 -27.85
N THR A 592 -19.33 11.93 -28.49
CA THR A 592 -19.60 11.65 -29.91
C THR A 592 -18.53 12.24 -30.84
N LYS A 593 -17.99 13.41 -30.51
CA LYS A 593 -16.88 14.02 -31.24
C LYS A 593 -15.59 13.19 -31.06
N GLY A 594 -15.26 12.77 -29.84
CA GLY A 594 -14.11 11.92 -29.57
C GLY A 594 -14.19 10.57 -30.31
N LEU A 595 -15.37 9.94 -30.33
CA LEU A 595 -15.62 8.72 -31.11
C LEU A 595 -15.38 8.95 -32.61
N SER A 596 -15.90 10.06 -33.16
CA SER A 596 -15.74 10.38 -34.59
C SER A 596 -14.28 10.60 -35.01
N MET A 597 -13.42 10.96 -34.05
CA MET A 597 -12.00 11.20 -34.26
C MET A 597 -11.13 9.99 -33.89
N ASP A 598 -11.73 8.91 -33.38
CA ASP A 598 -11.08 7.66 -32.93
C ASP A 598 -9.94 7.90 -31.92
N ILE A 599 -10.14 8.80 -30.95
CA ILE A 599 -9.08 9.29 -30.04
C ILE A 599 -9.07 8.65 -28.66
N PHE A 600 -10.02 7.78 -28.33
CA PHE A 600 -10.07 7.17 -27.01
C PHE A 600 -9.09 6.00 -26.89
N ILE A 601 -8.49 5.83 -25.71
CA ILE A 601 -7.72 4.64 -25.34
C ILE A 601 -8.58 3.41 -25.63
N LYS A 602 -7.98 2.39 -26.26
CA LYS A 602 -8.68 1.15 -26.65
C LYS A 602 -8.30 -0.03 -25.75
N ASP A 603 -9.24 -0.93 -25.54
CA ASP A 603 -9.01 -2.24 -24.94
C ASP A 603 -8.37 -3.22 -25.94
N THR A 604 -8.09 -4.45 -25.50
CA THR A 604 -7.49 -5.50 -26.34
C THR A 604 -8.41 -6.01 -27.45
N SER A 605 -9.70 -5.64 -27.44
CA SER A 605 -10.65 -5.93 -28.53
C SER A 605 -10.72 -4.80 -29.57
N GLY A 606 -9.98 -3.70 -29.35
CA GLY A 606 -9.95 -2.54 -30.23
C GLY A 606 -11.10 -1.56 -30.02
N LYS A 607 -11.88 -1.70 -28.94
CA LYS A 607 -12.97 -0.78 -28.57
C LYS A 607 -12.48 0.25 -27.56
N PRO A 608 -13.11 1.45 -27.45
CA PRO A 608 -12.82 2.38 -26.36
C PRO A 608 -12.85 1.67 -25.00
N TYR A 609 -11.78 1.86 -24.21
CA TYR A 609 -11.66 1.28 -22.89
C TYR A 609 -12.68 1.93 -21.96
N LEU A 610 -13.56 1.11 -21.41
CA LEU A 610 -14.60 1.53 -20.48
C LEU A 610 -14.11 1.41 -19.04
N GLY A 611 -13.98 2.54 -18.35
CA GLY A 611 -13.76 2.64 -16.91
C GLY A 611 -14.94 3.30 -16.20
N GLN A 612 -14.73 3.70 -14.94
CA GLN A 612 -15.67 4.52 -14.19
C GLN A 612 -14.97 5.64 -13.41
N VAL A 613 -15.55 6.84 -13.47
CA VAL A 613 -15.18 7.98 -12.61
C VAL A 613 -16.47 8.70 -12.18
N TRP A 614 -16.43 10.00 -11.92
CA TRP A 614 -17.54 10.79 -11.38
C TRP A 614 -18.85 10.72 -12.17
N PRO A 615 -18.88 10.80 -13.52
CA PRO A 615 -20.13 10.70 -14.26
C PRO A 615 -20.62 9.25 -14.45
N GLY A 616 -19.95 8.26 -13.83
CA GLY A 616 -20.24 6.84 -14.02
C GLY A 616 -19.36 6.23 -15.12
N PRO A 617 -19.90 5.39 -16.03
CA PRO A 617 -19.13 4.79 -17.12
C PRO A 617 -18.48 5.85 -18.04
N THR A 618 -17.17 5.74 -18.24
CA THR A 618 -16.37 6.72 -18.98
C THR A 618 -15.35 6.06 -19.91
N VAL A 619 -15.01 6.78 -20.97
CA VAL A 619 -13.86 6.51 -21.86
C VAL A 619 -12.82 7.62 -21.70
N PHE A 620 -11.57 7.32 -22.06
CA PHE A 620 -10.43 8.20 -21.78
C PHE A 620 -9.72 8.61 -23.06
N PRO A 621 -9.54 9.91 -23.34
CA PRO A 621 -8.71 10.37 -24.46
C PRO A 621 -7.28 9.82 -24.35
N ASP A 622 -6.76 9.28 -25.45
CA ASP A 622 -5.33 9.01 -25.58
C ASP A 622 -4.62 10.33 -25.90
N PHE A 623 -4.04 10.98 -24.90
CA PHE A 623 -3.33 12.25 -25.07
C PHE A 623 -2.05 12.16 -25.92
N PHE A 624 -1.59 10.94 -26.27
CA PHE A 624 -0.52 10.74 -27.27
C PHE A 624 -1.05 10.67 -28.70
N HIS A 625 -2.35 10.46 -28.90
CA HIS A 625 -2.95 10.42 -30.22
C HIS A 625 -2.80 11.80 -30.91
N PRO A 626 -2.36 11.86 -32.19
CA PRO A 626 -2.05 13.13 -32.87
C PRO A 626 -3.23 14.11 -32.93
N ASN A 627 -4.47 13.61 -32.90
CA ASN A 627 -5.68 14.44 -32.93
C ASN A 627 -6.23 14.80 -31.54
N ALA A 628 -5.74 14.19 -30.45
CA ALA A 628 -6.28 14.42 -29.11
C ALA A 628 -6.11 15.87 -28.65
N LYS A 629 -4.97 16.50 -28.97
CA LYS A 629 -4.74 17.92 -28.68
C LYS A 629 -5.76 18.83 -29.37
N THR A 630 -6.08 18.56 -30.64
CA THR A 630 -7.07 19.33 -31.40
C THR A 630 -8.47 19.14 -30.82
N TYR A 631 -8.84 17.89 -30.51
CA TYR A 631 -10.10 17.56 -29.85
C TYR A 631 -10.24 18.29 -28.50
N TRP A 632 -9.24 18.19 -27.64
CA TRP A 632 -9.27 18.77 -26.29
C TRP A 632 -9.33 20.30 -26.34
N ALA A 633 -8.57 20.92 -27.26
CA ALA A 633 -8.62 22.36 -27.47
C ALA A 633 -10.00 22.83 -27.95
N GLU A 634 -10.67 22.06 -28.82
CA GLU A 634 -12.03 22.35 -29.27
C GLU A 634 -13.02 22.30 -28.09
N GLN A 635 -12.94 21.28 -27.23
CA GLN A 635 -13.81 21.17 -26.06
C GLN A 635 -13.62 22.35 -25.09
N ILE A 636 -12.36 22.68 -24.77
CA ILE A 636 -12.02 23.84 -23.93
C ILE A 636 -12.51 25.15 -24.55
N GLN A 637 -12.38 25.33 -25.87
CA GLN A 637 -12.88 26.53 -26.56
C GLN A 637 -14.41 26.64 -26.50
N LEU A 638 -15.13 25.53 -26.62
CA LEU A 638 -16.59 25.51 -26.48
C LEU A 638 -17.02 25.83 -25.05
N MET A 639 -16.34 25.25 -24.06
CA MET A 639 -16.55 25.57 -22.64
C MET A 639 -16.31 27.06 -22.36
N TYR A 640 -15.20 27.64 -22.86
CA TYR A 640 -14.86 29.06 -22.66
C TYR A 640 -15.89 30.01 -23.28
N LYS A 641 -16.58 29.60 -24.36
CA LYS A 641 -17.69 30.37 -24.95
C LYS A 641 -18.92 30.42 -24.05
N ASN A 642 -19.10 29.44 -23.15
CA ASN A 642 -20.21 29.42 -22.21
C ASN A 642 -19.97 30.34 -21.01
N TYR A 643 -18.72 30.40 -20.52
CA TYR A 643 -18.29 31.30 -19.45
C TYR A 643 -16.76 31.47 -19.48
N SER A 644 -16.27 32.68 -19.16
CA SER A 644 -14.85 33.03 -19.28
C SER A 644 -14.06 32.71 -18.02
N PHE A 645 -13.29 31.61 -18.02
CA PHE A 645 -12.36 31.22 -16.95
C PHE A 645 -10.91 31.66 -17.23
N ASP A 646 -10.06 31.73 -16.20
CA ASP A 646 -8.69 32.27 -16.30
C ASP A 646 -7.59 31.21 -16.22
N GLY A 647 -7.93 30.00 -15.79
CA GLY A 647 -7.04 28.83 -15.71
C GLY A 647 -7.86 27.55 -15.66
N LEU A 648 -7.20 26.40 -15.71
CA LEU A 648 -7.84 25.09 -15.61
C LEU A 648 -7.11 24.25 -14.58
N TRP A 649 -7.87 23.53 -13.77
CA TRP A 649 -7.38 22.45 -12.93
C TRP A 649 -7.68 21.13 -13.62
N ILE A 650 -6.63 20.38 -13.99
CA ILE A 650 -6.77 19.01 -14.49
C ILE A 650 -6.60 18.05 -13.33
N ASP A 651 -7.54 17.15 -13.10
CA ASP A 651 -7.49 16.18 -11.99
C ASP A 651 -7.75 14.75 -12.47
N MET A 652 -7.63 13.76 -11.56
CA MET A 652 -7.96 12.35 -11.79
C MET A 652 -7.17 11.69 -12.95
N ASN A 653 -5.95 12.17 -13.21
CA ASN A 653 -5.23 12.00 -14.47
C ASN A 653 -3.99 11.09 -14.42
N GLU A 654 -3.88 10.25 -13.40
CA GLU A 654 -2.85 9.21 -13.30
C GLU A 654 -2.84 8.15 -14.42
N LEU A 655 -3.95 7.61 -14.96
CA LEU A 655 -5.37 8.01 -14.89
C LEU A 655 -6.18 7.21 -13.85
N ALA A 656 -6.93 7.92 -13.01
CA ALA A 656 -7.77 7.33 -11.97
C ALA A 656 -8.95 6.56 -12.59
N ASN A 657 -9.21 5.39 -12.04
CA ASN A 657 -10.33 4.56 -12.48
C ASN A 657 -10.93 3.84 -11.28
N PHE A 658 -12.18 4.12 -10.93
CA PHE A 658 -12.83 3.49 -9.78
C PHE A 658 -12.96 1.98 -9.97
N CYS A 659 -13.22 1.53 -11.21
CA CYS A 659 -13.13 0.12 -11.59
C CYS A 659 -13.26 -0.09 -13.11
N PRO A 660 -12.77 -1.22 -13.66
CA PRO A 660 -12.94 -1.55 -15.08
C PRO A 660 -14.38 -1.92 -15.43
N GLY A 661 -14.87 -1.41 -16.56
CA GLY A 661 -16.19 -1.75 -17.13
C GLY A 661 -17.38 -1.14 -16.39
N THR A 662 -18.55 -1.76 -16.52
CA THR A 662 -19.79 -1.29 -15.87
C THR A 662 -19.95 -1.76 -14.43
N THR A 663 -19.10 -2.68 -13.95
CA THR A 663 -19.23 -3.33 -12.64
C THR A 663 -17.86 -3.54 -12.01
N CYS A 664 -17.69 -3.09 -10.77
CA CYS A 664 -16.40 -3.18 -10.06
C CYS A 664 -16.11 -4.60 -9.56
N TYR A 665 -14.99 -5.19 -10.01
CA TYR A 665 -14.47 -6.47 -9.50
C TYR A 665 -12.97 -6.36 -9.15
N ASP A 666 -12.63 -6.70 -7.91
CA ASP A 666 -11.27 -6.68 -7.36
C ASP A 666 -10.61 -8.07 -7.48
N ASN A 667 -9.77 -8.32 -8.50
CA ASN A 667 -8.61 -9.22 -8.33
C ASN A 667 -7.69 -9.34 -9.56
N PRO A 668 -6.40 -9.00 -9.44
CA PRO A 668 -5.42 -9.38 -10.45
C PRO A 668 -4.19 -10.15 -9.89
N PRO A 669 -3.52 -11.00 -10.71
CA PRO A 669 -2.69 -12.13 -10.26
C PRO A 669 -1.18 -11.91 -10.01
N PHE A 670 -0.62 -10.70 -10.18
CA PHE A 670 0.76 -10.36 -9.76
C PHE A 670 0.98 -8.85 -9.77
N ALA A 671 1.81 -8.35 -8.86
CA ALA A 671 1.78 -6.95 -8.44
C ALA A 671 3.14 -6.43 -7.96
N ILE A 672 3.44 -5.17 -8.30
CA ILE A 672 4.41 -4.36 -7.57
C ILE A 672 3.88 -4.10 -6.14
N ASN A 673 4.70 -3.57 -5.23
CA ASN A 673 4.24 -3.17 -3.89
C ASN A 673 3.43 -1.87 -3.95
N ASN A 674 2.35 -1.91 -4.72
CA ASN A 674 1.39 -0.85 -4.91
C ASN A 674 0.64 -0.66 -3.58
N VAL A 675 0.63 0.53 -3.01
CA VAL A 675 0.05 0.80 -1.68
C VAL A 675 0.50 -0.13 -0.53
N ASN A 676 1.74 -0.61 -0.58
CA ASN A 676 2.28 -1.56 0.42
C ASN A 676 1.53 -2.89 0.54
N SER A 677 0.69 -3.21 -0.45
CA SER A 677 0.16 -4.54 -0.67
C SER A 677 0.62 -5.01 -2.06
N HIS A 678 0.75 -6.31 -2.29
CA HIS A 678 1.01 -6.83 -3.63
C HIS A 678 -0.28 -6.74 -4.47
N ASP A 679 -0.82 -5.54 -4.64
CA ASP A 679 -1.99 -5.23 -5.45
C ASP A 679 -1.58 -5.00 -6.91
N ALA A 680 -2.25 -5.66 -7.85
CA ALA A 680 -1.80 -5.55 -9.23
C ALA A 680 -1.91 -4.12 -9.76
N ILE A 681 -1.09 -3.86 -10.78
CA ILE A 681 -0.85 -2.56 -11.44
C ILE A 681 -2.16 -1.84 -11.86
N TYR A 682 -3.25 -2.60 -12.06
CA TYR A 682 -4.54 -2.10 -12.52
C TYR A 682 -5.51 -1.72 -11.40
N ASN A 683 -5.16 -1.96 -10.13
CA ASN A 683 -6.00 -1.54 -9.03
C ASN A 683 -6.04 -0.02 -8.96
N LYS A 684 -7.22 0.56 -9.21
CA LYS A 684 -7.49 1.99 -9.39
C LYS A 684 -6.84 2.67 -10.61
N GLY A 685 -6.50 1.89 -11.65
CA GLY A 685 -5.95 2.40 -12.92
C GLY A 685 -6.49 1.65 -14.15
N ILE A 686 -5.99 1.98 -15.34
CA ILE A 686 -6.38 1.30 -16.59
C ILE A 686 -5.68 -0.07 -16.68
N SER A 687 -6.45 -1.12 -17.03
CA SER A 687 -5.91 -2.47 -17.21
C SER A 687 -5.14 -2.66 -18.52
N THR A 688 -3.82 -2.74 -18.47
CA THR A 688 -2.95 -3.06 -19.62
C THR A 688 -2.67 -4.56 -19.81
N ARG A 689 -3.60 -5.49 -19.49
CA ARG A 689 -3.39 -6.93 -19.75
C ARG A 689 -3.03 -7.15 -21.23
N ARG A 690 -1.73 -7.28 -21.50
CA ARG A 690 -1.10 -7.51 -22.82
C ARG A 690 -1.50 -6.48 -23.88
N ILE A 691 -0.78 -5.36 -23.90
CA ILE A 691 -0.43 -4.72 -25.17
C ILE A 691 0.75 -5.55 -25.69
N GLY A 692 0.43 -6.60 -26.45
CA GLY A 692 1.39 -7.45 -27.15
C GLY A 692 1.42 -7.11 -28.63
#